data_AF-A0A0M3ID17-F1
#
_entry.id   AF-A0A0M3ID17-F1
#
_cell.length_a   1.000
_cell.length_b   1.000
_cell.length_c   1.000
_cell.angle_alpha   90.00
_cell.angle_beta   90.00
_cell.angle_gamma   90.00
#
_symmetry.space_group_name_H-M   'P 1'
#
loop_
_entity.id
_entity.type
_entity.pdbx_description
1 polymer ?
#
loop_
_entity_poly.entity_id
_entity_poly.type
_entity_poly.pdbx_seq_one_letter_code
_entity_poly.pdbx_strand_id
1 'polypeptide(L)'
;MLVPTVPLVEQQSLALNRYLRKVFWVEGLSGSERVDEDGRAPFVLASHVTIFTPQIFINLLRSIRKGDRLYFNDFTMLVFDECHHCDGDHPYHVLMRMLHDYNGKKPQVVGLTASLPLGSGRANVEAALDHMMDLCAKLSAYSISTVRKHLRNLQEHVTPPIDEVRNARRPQRNMFILAVQNCMTKIETHMRRELEDLRKTLQLRPDEVNFPPHTENRYESFIGALKSRITTDMPGGSVKYQLIKMLDHLGYYYRALTLSDVLPDKFAYDYLANKIRNEATANDARAASIQKELKRLFEAYVKLSELHLSDDDNGESKEIIRLLHNILLKQYEKEPSSRTIIFVTTRMLAEKLSEHLNECRIVDGGPRAIGFVTSSNQSSSFSGQTAAEQRLMIEDFNTGLRKVLVATSVAEEGLDISACNLIIKYNNTGSERSLIQRRGRARAKNSRSILLALDGSIEKRELENIQKEELMRLCLRHIQTKSEEQMKSLVHEKIREQKALRETALAQRKERRALLAGRSFDLCCRLCGAFICKSSDMRVACENQYVCCDPTIWERIEARVHSNSKAISIATLVGKPYCKGTKSCGCNEVIGTIVRLYGAFLPTISARAIVVDDKDERGRMKDEKKWETISREKFFIEPITERDLKVMLTALLNYSKEMHCVLEAEVQMVAERALADAKRERKRAIKYTIDD
;
A
#
# COMPACT_ATOMS: atom_id res chain seq x y z
N MET A 1 5.89 11.10 21.48
CA MET A 1 5.48 9.74 21.06
C MET A 1 5.38 9.70 19.55
N LEU A 2 5.94 8.66 18.94
CA LEU A 2 5.97 8.42 17.51
C LEU A 2 5.00 7.30 17.18
N VAL A 3 4.14 7.53 16.19
CA VAL A 3 3.13 6.55 15.73
C VAL A 3 3.23 6.34 14.21
N PRO A 4 3.00 5.12 13.69
CA PRO A 4 3.21 4.83 12.28
C PRO A 4 2.15 5.45 11.36
N THR A 5 0.94 5.74 11.86
CA THR A 5 -0.20 6.18 11.06
C THR A 5 -0.85 7.45 11.62
N VAL A 6 -1.54 8.20 10.74
CA VAL A 6 -2.26 9.43 11.13
C VAL A 6 -3.40 9.15 12.12
N PRO A 7 -4.25 8.12 11.94
CA PRO A 7 -5.30 7.81 12.92
C PRO A 7 -4.79 7.57 14.34
N LEU A 8 -3.59 6.97 14.47
CA LEU A 8 -2.96 6.76 15.78
C LEU A 8 -2.56 8.07 16.47
N VAL A 9 -2.29 9.15 15.71
CA VAL A 9 -1.96 10.45 16.32
C VAL A 9 -3.14 10.91 17.15
N GLU A 10 -4.33 10.94 16.55
CA GLU A 10 -5.57 11.34 17.22
C GLU A 10 -5.93 10.39 18.37
N GLN A 11 -5.90 9.08 18.13
CA GLN A 11 -6.20 8.07 19.14
C GLN A 11 -5.31 8.20 20.39
N GLN A 12 -3.99 8.27 20.20
CA GLN A 12 -3.05 8.36 21.32
C GLN A 12 -3.13 9.73 22.00
N SER A 13 -3.39 10.80 21.24
CA SER A 13 -3.59 12.14 21.81
C SER A 13 -4.82 12.19 22.72
N LEU A 14 -5.95 11.61 22.30
CA LEU A 14 -7.16 11.51 23.12
C LEU A 14 -6.92 10.65 24.37
N ALA A 15 -6.30 9.48 24.21
CA ALA A 15 -6.00 8.58 25.31
C ALA A 15 -5.09 9.24 26.35
N LEU A 16 -4.01 9.90 25.93
CA LEU A 16 -3.08 10.57 26.83
C LEU A 16 -3.71 11.80 27.48
N ASN A 17 -4.48 12.61 26.75
CA ASN A 17 -5.19 13.75 27.31
C ASN A 17 -6.14 13.35 28.44
N ARG A 18 -6.82 12.19 28.33
CA ARG A 18 -7.70 11.68 29.39
C ARG A 18 -6.99 11.57 30.75
N TYR A 19 -5.71 11.21 30.76
CA TYR A 19 -4.94 11.00 31.99
C TYR A 19 -4.01 12.16 32.36
N LEU A 20 -3.48 12.87 31.36
CA LEU A 20 -2.40 13.84 31.57
C LEU A 20 -2.83 15.30 31.53
N ARG A 21 -3.99 15.64 30.91
CA ARG A 21 -4.37 17.04 30.62
C ARG A 21 -4.44 17.98 31.83
N LYS A 22 -4.62 17.42 33.04
CA LYS A 22 -4.67 18.20 34.28
C LYS A 22 -3.32 18.77 34.70
N VAL A 23 -2.22 18.16 34.26
CA VAL A 23 -0.86 18.48 34.71
C VAL A 23 0.06 18.80 33.53
N PHE A 24 -0.12 18.12 32.40
CA PHE A 24 0.74 18.22 31.23
C PHE A 24 -0.06 18.60 30.00
N TRP A 25 0.53 19.48 29.19
CA TRP A 25 0.03 19.80 27.86
C TRP A 25 0.36 18.67 26.88
N VAL A 26 -0.67 18.08 26.27
CA VAL A 26 -0.53 17.00 25.28
C VAL A 26 -1.03 17.47 23.92
N GLU A 27 -0.17 17.42 22.91
CA GLU A 27 -0.45 17.89 21.55
C GLU A 27 -0.30 16.76 20.52
N GLY A 28 -1.16 16.75 19.50
CA GLY A 28 -1.10 15.80 18.39
C GLY A 28 -0.86 16.52 17.07
N LEU A 29 0.16 16.09 16.31
CA LEU A 29 0.48 16.69 15.00
C LEU A 29 0.44 15.66 13.88
N SER A 30 -0.33 15.96 12.84
CA SER A 30 -0.49 15.13 11.65
C SER A 30 -0.15 15.86 10.35
N GLY A 31 0.07 15.10 9.27
CA GLY A 31 0.41 15.68 7.97
C GLY A 31 -0.74 16.45 7.31
N SER A 32 -1.97 16.28 7.82
CA SER A 32 -3.21 16.91 7.37
C SER A 32 -3.42 18.32 7.93
N GLU A 33 -2.72 18.69 9.00
CA GLU A 33 -2.89 20.01 9.64
C GLU A 33 -2.14 21.11 8.89
N ARG A 34 -2.78 22.29 8.81
CA ARG A 34 -2.14 23.51 8.29
C ARG A 34 -0.91 23.86 9.11
N VAL A 35 0.11 24.35 8.42
CA VAL A 35 1.30 24.92 9.03
C VAL A 35 1.09 26.43 9.03
N ASP A 36 1.05 27.04 10.22
CA ASP A 36 0.97 28.49 10.36
C ASP A 36 2.28 29.15 9.88
N GLU A 37 2.29 30.48 9.75
CA GLU A 37 3.48 31.23 9.28
C GLU A 37 4.74 30.93 10.13
N ASP A 38 4.54 30.69 11.44
CA ASP A 38 5.59 30.39 12.42
C ASP A 38 6.10 28.92 12.38
N GLY A 39 5.46 28.04 11.60
CA GLY A 39 5.83 26.62 11.55
C GLY A 39 5.13 25.75 12.60
N ARG A 40 5.65 24.54 12.82
CA ARG A 40 5.14 23.57 13.83
C ARG A 40 6.02 23.48 15.08
N ALA A 41 7.32 23.81 14.99
CA ALA A 41 8.23 23.66 16.11
C ALA A 41 7.80 24.43 17.38
N PRO A 42 7.27 25.67 17.32
CA PRO A 42 6.83 26.38 18.52
C PRO A 42 5.77 25.63 19.33
N PHE A 43 4.79 25.01 18.66
CA PHE A 43 3.76 24.19 19.31
C PHE A 43 4.36 22.95 19.98
N VAL A 44 5.33 22.31 19.32
CA VAL A 44 6.03 21.15 19.89
C VAL A 44 6.76 21.54 21.16
N LEU A 45 7.53 22.63 21.14
CA LEU A 45 8.34 23.10 22.27
C LEU A 45 7.48 23.62 23.44
N ALA A 46 6.27 24.12 23.16
CA ALA A 46 5.32 24.53 24.20
C ALA A 46 4.61 23.33 24.87
N SER A 47 4.57 22.18 24.21
CA SER A 47 3.92 20.97 24.72
C SER A 47 4.85 20.13 25.61
N HIS A 48 4.29 19.45 26.61
CA HIS A 48 5.04 18.52 27.45
C HIS A 48 5.11 17.13 26.81
N VAL A 49 4.05 16.74 26.08
CA VAL A 49 3.97 15.48 25.34
C VAL A 49 3.43 15.77 23.95
N THR A 50 4.22 15.49 22.92
CA THR A 50 3.79 15.60 21.53
C THR A 50 3.64 14.22 20.90
N ILE A 51 2.54 13.98 20.18
CA ILE A 51 2.32 12.79 19.37
C ILE A 51 2.42 13.19 17.90
N PHE A 52 3.25 12.52 17.11
CA PHE A 52 3.28 12.76 15.66
C PHE A 52 3.74 11.55 14.86
N THR A 53 3.44 11.59 13.56
CA THR A 53 4.02 10.63 12.61
C THR A 53 5.52 10.88 12.43
N PRO A 54 6.35 9.84 12.25
CA PRO A 54 7.80 9.98 12.24
C PRO A 54 8.35 10.87 11.13
N GLN A 55 7.66 10.95 9.98
CA GLN A 55 8.08 11.81 8.89
C GLN A 55 7.99 13.30 9.26
N ILE A 56 7.00 13.70 10.07
CA ILE A 56 6.89 15.08 10.55
C ILE A 56 8.12 15.42 11.40
N PHE A 57 8.54 14.51 12.27
CA PHE A 57 9.71 14.74 13.11
C PHE A 57 10.99 14.87 12.30
N ILE A 58 11.19 13.97 11.32
CA ILE A 58 12.34 14.03 10.41
C ILE A 58 12.38 15.37 9.69
N ASN A 59 11.23 15.85 9.20
CA ASN A 59 11.14 17.14 8.53
C ASN A 59 11.52 18.30 9.46
N LEU A 60 11.10 18.27 10.73
CA LEU A 60 11.44 19.30 11.73
C LEU A 60 12.92 19.25 12.13
N LEU A 61 13.52 18.07 12.26
CA LEU A 61 14.95 17.92 12.52
C LEU A 61 15.82 18.42 11.34
N ARG A 62 15.29 18.30 10.12
CA ARG A 62 15.94 18.72 8.85
C ARG A 62 15.56 20.14 8.42
N SER A 63 14.68 20.82 9.15
CA SER A 63 14.20 22.14 8.75
C SER A 63 15.36 23.12 8.62
N ILE A 64 15.39 23.85 7.50
CA ILE A 64 16.36 24.93 7.24
C ILE A 64 15.92 26.23 7.92
N ARG A 65 14.63 26.37 8.23
CA ARG A 65 14.07 27.52 8.94
C ARG A 65 14.39 27.38 10.42
N LYS A 66 15.23 28.25 10.96
CA LYS A 66 15.64 28.19 12.38
C LYS A 66 14.45 28.18 13.34
N GLY A 67 13.41 28.98 13.08
CA GLY A 67 12.20 29.04 13.90
C GLY A 67 11.33 27.77 13.86
N ASP A 68 11.55 26.89 12.90
CA ASP A 68 10.76 25.66 12.68
C ASP A 68 11.65 24.40 12.78
N ARG A 69 12.83 24.53 13.38
CA ARG A 69 13.79 23.43 13.53
C ARG A 69 13.80 22.90 14.95
N LEU A 70 13.73 21.57 15.07
CA LEU A 70 13.91 20.85 16.33
C LEU A 70 15.28 20.14 16.38
N TYR A 71 15.68 19.77 17.57
CA TYR A 71 16.89 19.02 17.89
C TYR A 71 16.56 17.84 18.81
N PHE A 72 17.38 16.79 18.77
CA PHE A 72 17.19 15.65 19.69
C PHE A 72 17.30 16.04 21.16
N ASN A 73 18.12 17.03 21.49
CA ASN A 73 18.27 17.57 22.84
C ASN A 73 17.01 18.28 23.36
N ASP A 74 16.06 18.64 22.50
CA ASP A 74 14.79 19.26 22.92
C ASP A 74 13.88 18.24 23.62
N PHE A 75 14.20 16.94 23.51
CA PHE A 75 13.43 15.84 24.07
C PHE A 75 14.24 15.08 25.12
N THR A 76 13.55 14.65 26.18
CA THR A 76 14.13 13.75 27.19
C THR A 76 13.80 12.29 26.91
N MET A 77 12.73 12.00 26.16
CA MET A 77 12.28 10.64 25.86
C MET A 77 11.58 10.56 24.49
N LEU A 78 11.88 9.50 23.75
CA LEU A 78 11.21 9.09 22.51
C LEU A 78 10.53 7.73 22.72
N VAL A 79 9.20 7.72 22.60
CA VAL A 79 8.39 6.49 22.63
C VAL A 79 7.99 6.13 21.22
N PHE A 80 8.34 4.94 20.75
CA PHE A 80 7.98 4.40 19.44
C PHE A 80 6.85 3.40 19.60
N ASP A 81 5.66 3.75 19.15
CA ASP A 81 4.53 2.82 19.06
C ASP A 81 4.70 1.92 17.83
N GLU A 82 4.34 0.65 17.95
CA GLU A 82 4.61 -0.40 16.95
C GLU A 82 6.09 -0.40 16.48
N CYS A 83 7.02 -0.42 17.43
CA CYS A 83 8.45 -0.19 17.20
C CYS A 83 9.10 -1.24 16.28
N HIS A 84 8.43 -2.36 16.01
CA HIS A 84 8.87 -3.37 15.05
C HIS A 84 8.94 -2.84 13.60
N HIS A 85 8.34 -1.68 13.31
CA HIS A 85 8.54 -0.94 12.05
C HIS A 85 9.90 -0.27 11.93
N CYS A 86 10.74 -0.28 12.98
CA CYS A 86 12.09 0.28 12.94
C CYS A 86 13.06 -0.62 12.15
N ASP A 87 12.81 -0.78 10.86
CA ASP A 87 13.59 -1.60 9.95
C ASP A 87 13.64 -1.01 8.53
N GLY A 88 14.56 -1.50 7.70
CA GLY A 88 14.70 -1.09 6.29
C GLY A 88 14.82 0.43 6.11
N ASP A 89 14.00 1.00 5.23
CA ASP A 89 13.92 2.45 5.00
C ASP A 89 12.73 3.11 5.69
N HIS A 90 12.09 2.44 6.66
CA HIS A 90 10.98 3.03 7.40
C HIS A 90 11.45 4.29 8.17
N PRO A 91 10.63 5.35 8.27
CA PRO A 91 10.98 6.59 8.97
C PRO A 91 11.49 6.38 10.41
N TYR A 92 11.01 5.38 11.14
CA TYR A 92 11.56 5.04 12.47
C TYR A 92 13.05 4.71 12.41
N HIS A 93 13.47 3.89 11.46
CA HIS A 93 14.87 3.51 11.32
C HIS A 93 15.71 4.69 10.81
N VAL A 94 15.17 5.53 9.93
CA VAL A 94 15.82 6.79 9.52
C VAL A 94 16.08 7.69 10.73
N LEU A 95 15.08 7.86 11.59
CA LEU A 95 15.19 8.67 12.81
C LEU A 95 16.24 8.10 13.78
N MET A 96 16.21 6.78 14.01
CA MET A 96 17.18 6.14 14.89
C MET A 96 18.61 6.22 14.34
N ARG A 97 18.81 6.11 13.02
CA ARG A 97 20.12 6.37 12.39
C ARG A 97 20.61 7.79 12.65
N MET A 98 19.73 8.79 12.50
CA MET A 98 20.06 10.19 12.82
C MET A 98 20.43 10.35 14.31
N LEU A 99 19.74 9.65 15.21
CA LEU A 99 20.03 9.67 16.64
C LEU A 99 21.34 8.92 16.99
N HIS A 100 21.66 7.84 16.29
CA HIS A 100 22.93 7.11 16.45
C HIS A 100 24.12 7.98 16.07
N ASP A 101 24.00 8.73 14.97
CA ASP A 101 25.02 9.67 14.48
C ASP A 101 25.07 10.99 15.28
N TYR A 102 24.09 11.25 16.14
CA TYR A 102 24.05 12.44 16.97
C TYR A 102 25.06 12.35 18.11
N ASN A 103 25.96 13.34 18.21
CA ASN A 103 27.01 13.40 19.22
C ASN A 103 26.58 14.09 20.53
N GLY A 104 25.37 14.65 20.58
CA GLY A 104 24.84 15.33 21.77
C GLY A 104 24.18 14.38 22.78
N LYS A 105 23.44 14.95 23.74
CA LYS A 105 22.72 14.20 24.76
C LYS A 105 21.53 13.48 24.10
N LYS A 106 21.49 12.16 24.22
CA LYS A 106 20.43 11.37 23.58
C LYS A 106 19.22 11.26 24.51
N PRO A 107 17.98 11.41 24.02
CA PRO A 107 16.78 11.07 24.78
C PRO A 107 16.75 9.58 25.11
N GLN A 108 16.03 9.22 26.17
CA GLN A 108 15.68 7.83 26.45
C GLN A 108 14.82 7.28 25.31
N VAL A 109 15.06 6.05 24.88
CA VAL A 109 14.26 5.39 23.82
C VAL A 109 13.44 4.27 24.42
N VAL A 110 12.14 4.25 24.12
CA VAL A 110 11.19 3.21 24.53
C VAL A 110 10.46 2.71 23.29
N GLY A 111 10.49 1.41 23.03
CA GLY A 111 9.73 0.77 21.95
C GLY A 111 8.58 -0.06 22.49
N LEU A 112 7.38 0.11 21.92
CA LEU A 112 6.19 -0.68 22.24
C LEU A 112 5.86 -1.59 21.04
N THR A 113 5.67 -2.88 21.28
CA THR A 113 5.25 -3.82 20.23
C THR A 113 4.61 -5.07 20.83
N ALA A 114 3.63 -5.65 20.13
CA ALA A 114 3.06 -6.95 20.46
C ALA A 114 3.88 -8.13 19.89
N SER A 115 4.70 -7.88 18.85
CA SER A 115 5.47 -8.92 18.15
C SER A 115 6.87 -8.42 17.77
N LEU A 116 7.84 -9.32 17.78
CA LEU A 116 9.22 -9.06 17.35
C LEU A 116 9.48 -9.68 15.96
N PRO A 117 10.34 -9.06 15.13
CA PRO A 117 10.60 -9.51 13.77
C PRO A 117 11.45 -10.79 13.75
N LEU A 118 11.10 -11.74 12.88
CA LEU A 118 11.86 -12.99 12.65
C LEU A 118 12.54 -13.09 11.27
N GLY A 119 12.35 -12.08 10.41
CA GLY A 119 12.82 -12.10 9.02
C GLY A 119 11.89 -12.85 8.05
N SER A 120 12.13 -12.67 6.75
CA SER A 120 11.27 -13.18 5.66
C SER A 120 11.65 -14.59 5.16
N GLY A 121 12.39 -15.36 5.95
CA GLY A 121 12.92 -16.68 5.57
C GLY A 121 12.20 -17.88 6.20
N ARG A 122 12.71 -19.09 5.91
CA ARG A 122 12.33 -20.31 6.66
C ARG A 122 12.69 -20.12 8.14
N ALA A 123 11.90 -20.71 9.02
CA ALA A 123 12.10 -20.65 10.47
C ALA A 123 13.45 -21.27 10.86
N ASN A 124 14.47 -20.41 11.04
CA ASN A 124 15.76 -20.76 11.61
C ASN A 124 15.96 -19.95 12.89
N VAL A 125 16.38 -20.62 13.97
CA VAL A 125 16.61 -20.01 15.28
C VAL A 125 17.69 -18.94 15.23
N GLU A 126 18.79 -19.18 14.51
CA GLU A 126 19.91 -18.23 14.42
C GLU A 126 19.50 -16.95 13.69
N ALA A 127 18.83 -17.10 12.54
CA ALA A 127 18.31 -15.96 11.78
C ALA A 127 17.27 -15.17 12.59
N ALA A 128 16.37 -15.87 13.30
CA ALA A 128 15.38 -15.24 14.17
C ALA A 128 16.03 -14.44 15.30
N LEU A 129 17.03 -15.01 15.99
CA LEU A 129 17.79 -14.30 17.02
C LEU A 129 18.53 -13.10 16.45
N ASP A 130 19.19 -13.24 15.30
CA ASP A 130 19.90 -12.15 14.65
C ASP A 130 18.94 -11.00 14.31
N HIS A 131 17.78 -11.28 13.70
CA HIS A 131 16.76 -10.28 13.40
C HIS A 131 16.20 -9.56 14.65
N MET A 132 16.00 -10.28 15.75
CA MET A 132 15.55 -9.67 17.02
C MET A 132 16.63 -8.78 17.63
N MET A 133 17.90 -9.21 17.60
CA MET A 133 19.03 -8.40 18.05
C MET A 133 19.24 -7.18 17.15
N ASP A 134 19.00 -7.33 15.85
CA ASP A 134 19.03 -6.26 14.86
C ASP A 134 18.04 -5.14 15.22
N LEU A 135 16.82 -5.49 15.63
CA LEU A 135 15.84 -4.52 16.10
C LEU A 135 16.28 -3.86 17.42
N CYS A 136 16.84 -4.64 18.35
CA CYS A 136 17.38 -4.09 19.60
C CYS A 136 18.51 -3.09 19.33
N ALA A 137 19.40 -3.39 18.38
CA ALA A 137 20.45 -2.49 17.91
C ALA A 137 19.89 -1.21 17.31
N LYS A 138 18.94 -1.34 16.38
CA LYS A 138 18.27 -0.21 15.72
C LYS A 138 17.60 0.73 16.73
N LEU A 139 16.97 0.20 17.78
CA LEU A 139 16.32 0.98 18.85
C LEU A 139 17.25 1.36 20.02
N SER A 140 18.49 0.88 20.03
CA SER A 140 19.38 0.96 21.21
C SER A 140 18.74 0.40 22.50
N ALA A 141 17.99 -0.69 22.36
CA ALA A 141 17.30 -1.37 23.45
C ALA A 141 18.23 -2.37 24.13
N TYR A 142 18.61 -2.09 25.39
CA TYR A 142 19.46 -2.96 26.21
C TYR A 142 18.68 -3.98 27.05
N SER A 143 17.35 -3.90 27.03
CA SER A 143 16.48 -4.86 27.70
C SER A 143 15.15 -5.01 26.95
N ILE A 144 14.56 -6.20 27.01
CA ILE A 144 13.21 -6.47 26.51
C ILE A 144 12.33 -6.84 27.70
N SER A 145 11.40 -5.95 28.03
CA SER A 145 10.49 -6.11 29.17
C SER A 145 9.22 -6.85 28.74
N THR A 146 8.96 -8.02 29.34
CA THR A 146 7.70 -8.76 29.19
C THR A 146 7.09 -9.14 30.53
N VAL A 147 5.80 -9.46 30.54
CA VAL A 147 5.10 -9.93 31.74
C VAL A 147 5.59 -11.34 32.10
N ARG A 148 6.25 -11.47 33.26
CA ARG A 148 6.82 -12.73 33.77
C ARG A 148 6.26 -13.15 35.14
N LYS A 149 6.06 -12.20 36.05
CA LYS A 149 5.57 -12.48 37.41
C LYS A 149 4.04 -12.58 37.47
N HIS A 150 3.34 -11.72 36.72
CA HIS A 150 1.90 -11.57 36.78
C HIS A 150 1.18 -12.14 35.54
N LEU A 151 1.62 -13.29 35.02
CA LEU A 151 0.99 -13.91 33.83
C LEU A 151 -0.49 -14.19 34.05
N ARG A 152 -0.87 -14.68 35.24
CA ARG A 152 -2.28 -14.98 35.55
C ARG A 152 -3.17 -13.74 35.42
N ASN A 153 -2.71 -12.62 35.99
CA ASN A 153 -3.41 -11.34 35.88
C ASN A 153 -3.54 -10.88 34.41
N LEU A 154 -2.49 -11.04 33.60
CA LEU A 154 -2.59 -10.74 32.16
C LEU A 154 -3.60 -11.65 31.46
N GLN A 155 -3.60 -12.95 31.75
CA GLN A 155 -4.51 -13.94 31.14
C GLN A 155 -5.98 -13.71 31.51
N GLU A 156 -6.26 -13.15 32.68
CA GLU A 156 -7.61 -12.78 33.11
C GLU A 156 -8.18 -11.60 32.30
N HIS A 157 -7.32 -10.68 31.86
CA HIS A 157 -7.70 -9.47 31.13
C HIS A 157 -7.59 -9.62 29.61
N VAL A 158 -6.69 -10.50 29.14
CA VAL A 158 -6.42 -10.75 27.73
C VAL A 158 -6.43 -12.26 27.50
N THR A 159 -7.61 -12.77 27.14
CA THR A 159 -7.76 -14.18 26.75
C THR A 159 -7.48 -14.33 25.26
N PRO A 160 -6.46 -15.11 24.85
CA PRO A 160 -6.22 -15.35 23.44
C PRO A 160 -7.44 -16.05 22.81
N PRO A 161 -7.82 -15.71 21.57
CA PRO A 161 -8.90 -16.42 20.89
C PRO A 161 -8.50 -17.87 20.59
N ILE A 162 -9.51 -18.73 20.49
CA ILE A 162 -9.35 -20.09 20.00
C ILE A 162 -9.21 -20.03 18.48
N ASP A 163 -8.07 -20.51 17.96
CA ASP A 163 -7.82 -20.60 16.52
C ASP A 163 -8.43 -21.89 15.94
N GLU A 164 -9.29 -21.73 14.94
CA GLU A 164 -9.93 -22.82 14.19
C GLU A 164 -9.60 -22.68 12.70
N VAL A 165 -9.35 -23.81 12.02
CA VAL A 165 -9.26 -23.86 10.55
C VAL A 165 -10.43 -24.65 10.01
N ARG A 166 -11.13 -24.09 9.02
CA ARG A 166 -12.23 -24.75 8.31
C ARG A 166 -11.97 -24.69 6.81
N ASN A 167 -11.77 -25.87 6.25
CA ASN A 167 -11.54 -26.04 4.82
C ASN A 167 -12.88 -26.10 4.07
N ALA A 168 -12.96 -25.36 2.97
CA ALA A 168 -14.10 -25.33 2.05
C ALA A 168 -13.70 -25.92 0.70
N ARG A 169 -14.61 -26.66 0.07
CA ARG A 169 -14.40 -27.26 -1.25
C ARG A 169 -14.96 -26.35 -2.34
N ARG A 170 -14.26 -26.30 -3.46
CA ARG A 170 -14.77 -25.67 -4.68
C ARG A 170 -15.88 -26.54 -5.28
N PRO A 171 -16.90 -25.94 -5.91
CA PRO A 171 -17.91 -26.70 -6.65
C PRO A 171 -17.26 -27.57 -7.73
N GLN A 172 -17.74 -28.80 -7.90
CA GLN A 172 -17.20 -29.71 -8.93
C GLN A 172 -17.44 -29.20 -10.36
N ARG A 173 -18.56 -28.49 -10.58
CA ARG A 173 -18.93 -27.91 -11.86
C ARG A 173 -19.46 -26.51 -11.65
N ASN A 174 -18.89 -25.54 -12.35
CA ASN A 174 -19.34 -24.16 -12.37
C ASN A 174 -19.30 -23.64 -13.82
N MET A 175 -20.47 -23.24 -14.33
CA MET A 175 -20.62 -22.81 -15.73
C MET A 175 -19.91 -21.49 -16.01
N PHE A 176 -19.89 -20.56 -15.06
CA PHE A 176 -19.17 -19.29 -15.18
C PHE A 176 -17.66 -19.52 -15.25
N ILE A 177 -17.12 -20.34 -14.34
CA ILE A 177 -15.69 -20.70 -14.35
C ILE A 177 -15.32 -21.35 -15.69
N LEU A 178 -16.11 -22.31 -16.18
CA LEU A 178 -15.85 -22.99 -17.45
C LEU A 178 -15.88 -22.01 -18.64
N ALA A 179 -16.85 -21.10 -18.68
CA ALA A 179 -16.94 -20.06 -19.71
C ALA A 179 -15.72 -19.14 -19.71
N VAL A 180 -15.30 -18.67 -18.53
CA VAL A 180 -14.12 -17.81 -18.37
C VAL A 180 -12.84 -18.54 -18.77
N GLN A 181 -12.66 -19.79 -18.32
CA GLN A 181 -11.50 -20.61 -18.66
C GLN A 181 -11.42 -20.86 -20.17
N ASN A 182 -12.56 -21.08 -20.85
CA ASN A 182 -12.60 -21.25 -22.30
C ASN A 182 -12.13 -19.98 -23.03
N CYS A 183 -12.57 -18.79 -22.60
CA CYS A 183 -12.05 -17.52 -23.11
C CYS A 183 -10.53 -17.41 -22.91
N MET A 184 -10.05 -17.70 -21.70
CA MET A 184 -8.62 -17.65 -21.39
C MET A 184 -7.82 -18.59 -22.30
N THR A 185 -8.23 -19.86 -22.44
CA THR A 185 -7.55 -20.84 -23.29
C THR A 185 -7.51 -20.41 -24.77
N LYS A 186 -8.57 -19.76 -25.27
CA LYS A 186 -8.58 -19.24 -26.66
C LYS A 186 -7.60 -18.09 -26.84
N ILE A 187 -7.57 -17.14 -25.90
CA ILE A 187 -6.61 -16.03 -25.90
C ILE A 187 -5.18 -16.57 -25.80
N GLU A 188 -4.91 -17.48 -24.86
CA GLU A 188 -3.62 -18.14 -24.69
C GLU A 188 -3.17 -18.90 -25.93
N THR A 189 -4.09 -19.58 -26.62
CA THR A 189 -3.76 -20.33 -27.85
C THR A 189 -3.37 -19.40 -28.99
N HIS A 190 -4.07 -18.27 -29.14
CA HIS A 190 -3.69 -17.24 -30.11
C HIS A 190 -2.33 -16.62 -29.73
N MET A 191 -2.16 -16.21 -28.47
CA MET A 191 -0.89 -15.66 -27.98
C MET A 191 0.28 -16.62 -28.15
N ARG A 192 0.09 -17.91 -27.91
CA ARG A 192 1.16 -18.91 -28.02
C ARG A 192 1.73 -18.97 -29.44
N ARG A 193 0.89 -18.82 -30.47
CA ARG A 193 1.34 -18.80 -31.88
C ARG A 193 2.22 -17.59 -32.15
N GLU A 194 1.74 -16.41 -31.79
CA GLU A 194 2.49 -15.15 -31.92
C GLU A 194 3.80 -15.16 -31.13
N LEU A 195 3.79 -15.69 -29.90
CA LEU A 195 4.98 -15.81 -29.06
C LEU A 195 5.99 -16.83 -29.59
N GLU A 196 5.54 -17.90 -30.25
CA GLU A 196 6.42 -18.89 -30.85
C GLU A 196 7.15 -18.31 -32.07
N ASP A 197 6.47 -17.51 -32.88
CA ASP A 197 7.09 -16.77 -34.00
C ASP A 197 8.13 -15.76 -33.49
N LEU A 198 7.84 -15.13 -32.34
CA LEU A 198 8.74 -14.19 -31.68
C LEU A 198 9.82 -14.86 -30.82
N ARG A 199 9.74 -16.17 -30.58
CA ARG A 199 10.60 -16.89 -29.62
C ARG A 199 12.08 -16.78 -29.96
N LYS A 200 12.43 -16.86 -31.26
CA LYS A 200 13.80 -16.70 -31.75
C LYS A 200 14.30 -15.26 -31.61
N THR A 201 13.44 -14.30 -31.93
CA THR A 201 13.76 -12.85 -31.92
C THR A 201 13.93 -12.31 -30.49
N LEU A 202 13.08 -12.75 -29.56
CA LEU A 202 13.05 -12.28 -28.17
C LEU A 202 13.80 -13.20 -27.19
N GLN A 203 14.38 -14.31 -27.69
CA GLN A 203 15.06 -15.34 -26.90
C GLN A 203 14.21 -15.80 -25.70
N LEU A 204 12.91 -16.02 -25.93
CA LEU A 204 11.98 -16.46 -24.90
C LEU A 204 12.30 -17.90 -24.51
N ARG A 205 12.29 -18.16 -23.20
CA ARG A 205 12.46 -19.51 -22.68
C ARG A 205 11.18 -20.33 -22.91
N PRO A 206 11.27 -21.67 -22.98
CA PRO A 206 10.09 -22.52 -23.18
C PRO A 206 9.00 -22.32 -22.11
N ASP A 207 9.38 -22.01 -20.87
CA ASP A 207 8.46 -21.72 -19.77
C ASP A 207 7.70 -20.41 -19.95
N GLU A 208 8.20 -19.47 -20.76
CA GLU A 208 7.58 -18.16 -20.99
C GLU A 208 6.52 -18.15 -22.08
N VAL A 209 6.48 -19.22 -22.89
CA VAL A 209 5.48 -19.43 -23.94
C VAL A 209 4.37 -20.38 -23.47
N ASN A 210 4.61 -21.11 -22.39
CA ASN A 210 3.69 -22.07 -21.80
C ASN A 210 2.97 -21.47 -20.60
N PHE A 211 1.74 -21.01 -20.84
CA PHE A 211 0.86 -20.49 -19.79
C PHE A 211 0.61 -21.55 -18.69
N PRO A 212 0.77 -21.20 -17.40
CA PRO A 212 0.50 -22.12 -16.32
C PRO A 212 -1.01 -22.41 -16.19
N PRO A 213 -1.40 -23.49 -15.49
CA PRO A 213 -2.80 -23.76 -15.18
C PRO A 213 -3.47 -22.61 -14.42
N HIS A 214 -4.74 -22.34 -14.72
CA HIS A 214 -5.52 -21.24 -14.12
C HIS A 214 -5.78 -21.43 -12.61
N THR A 215 -5.57 -22.64 -12.08
CA THR A 215 -5.73 -22.95 -10.65
C THR A 215 -4.51 -22.60 -9.82
N GLU A 216 -3.39 -22.22 -10.45
CA GLU A 216 -2.16 -21.94 -9.74
C GLU A 216 -2.02 -20.46 -9.41
N ASN A 217 -1.61 -20.17 -8.18
CA ASN A 217 -1.36 -18.80 -7.70
C ASN A 217 -0.24 -18.07 -8.47
N ARG A 218 0.59 -18.80 -9.25
CA ARG A 218 1.65 -18.19 -10.07
C ARG A 218 1.14 -17.59 -11.38
N TYR A 219 -0.11 -17.82 -11.79
CA TYR A 219 -0.64 -17.37 -13.08
C TYR A 219 -0.62 -15.83 -13.22
N GLU A 220 -1.07 -15.10 -12.19
CA GLU A 220 -1.00 -13.63 -12.20
C GLU A 220 0.44 -13.11 -12.28
N SER A 221 1.36 -13.74 -11.53
CA SER A 221 2.78 -13.38 -11.56
C SER A 221 3.43 -13.67 -12.92
N PHE A 222 3.01 -14.75 -13.58
CA PHE A 222 3.45 -15.11 -14.93
C PHE A 222 3.00 -14.07 -15.96
N ILE A 223 1.72 -13.69 -15.97
CA ILE A 223 1.20 -12.64 -16.86
C ILE A 223 1.95 -11.34 -16.63
N GLY A 224 2.17 -10.96 -15.36
CA GLY A 224 2.90 -9.74 -15.02
C GLY A 224 4.35 -9.76 -15.52
N ALA A 225 5.04 -10.90 -15.42
CA ALA A 225 6.39 -11.09 -15.91
C ALA A 225 6.46 -11.04 -17.45
N LEU A 226 5.60 -11.80 -18.13
CA LEU A 226 5.52 -11.85 -19.59
C LEU A 226 5.14 -10.49 -20.19
N LYS A 227 4.16 -9.80 -19.59
CA LYS A 227 3.79 -8.42 -19.97
C LYS A 227 4.98 -7.49 -19.84
N SER A 228 5.75 -7.61 -18.76
CA SER A 228 6.99 -6.84 -18.59
C SER A 228 7.93 -7.10 -19.76
N ARG A 229 8.21 -8.38 -20.03
CA ARG A 229 9.17 -8.79 -21.05
C ARG A 229 8.80 -8.34 -22.45
N ILE A 230 7.55 -8.54 -22.88
CA ILE A 230 7.03 -8.03 -24.16
C ILE A 230 7.10 -6.50 -24.24
N THR A 231 6.82 -5.82 -23.13
CA THR A 231 6.91 -4.36 -23.12
C THR A 231 8.35 -3.89 -23.33
N THR A 232 9.32 -4.63 -22.80
CA THR A 232 10.72 -4.27 -22.80
C THR A 232 11.42 -4.65 -24.11
N ASP A 233 11.26 -5.89 -24.54
CA ASP A 233 12.08 -6.48 -25.60
C ASP A 233 11.52 -6.22 -27.01
N MET A 234 10.25 -5.78 -27.12
CA MET A 234 9.63 -5.47 -28.41
C MET A 234 9.59 -3.96 -28.71
N PRO A 235 9.94 -3.55 -29.94
CA PRO A 235 9.72 -2.19 -30.40
C PRO A 235 8.22 -1.85 -30.40
N GLY A 236 7.90 -0.57 -30.29
CA GLY A 236 6.52 -0.09 -30.41
C GLY A 236 5.88 -0.53 -31.73
N GLY A 237 4.57 -0.80 -31.72
CA GLY A 237 3.86 -1.27 -32.90
C GLY A 237 2.54 -1.97 -32.57
N SER A 238 1.80 -2.35 -33.61
CA SER A 238 0.49 -3.02 -33.48
C SER A 238 0.57 -4.35 -32.75
N VAL A 239 1.57 -5.19 -33.05
CA VAL A 239 1.75 -6.52 -32.44
C VAL A 239 2.02 -6.41 -30.93
N LYS A 240 2.92 -5.51 -30.52
CA LYS A 240 3.21 -5.23 -29.10
C LYS A 240 1.94 -4.81 -28.35
N TYR A 241 1.18 -3.90 -28.95
CA TYR A 241 -0.08 -3.41 -28.39
C TYR A 241 -1.10 -4.55 -28.22
N GLN A 242 -1.27 -5.39 -29.24
CA GLN A 242 -2.17 -6.55 -29.21
C GLN A 242 -1.81 -7.51 -28.08
N LEU A 243 -0.55 -7.93 -27.98
CA LEU A 243 -0.08 -8.84 -26.92
C LEU A 243 -0.28 -8.26 -25.52
N ILE A 244 0.02 -6.97 -25.33
CA ILE A 244 -0.21 -6.29 -24.05
C ILE A 244 -1.69 -6.29 -23.67
N LYS A 245 -2.58 -6.01 -24.63
CA LYS A 245 -4.03 -6.02 -24.39
C LYS A 245 -4.57 -7.42 -24.11
N MET A 246 -4.09 -8.44 -24.80
CA MET A 246 -4.45 -9.83 -24.50
C MET A 246 -4.03 -10.22 -23.08
N LEU A 247 -2.82 -9.83 -22.65
CA LEU A 247 -2.34 -10.07 -21.28
C LEU A 247 -3.15 -9.32 -20.23
N ASP A 248 -3.56 -8.09 -20.51
CA ASP A 248 -4.47 -7.35 -19.62
C ASP A 248 -5.82 -8.07 -19.46
N HIS A 249 -6.39 -8.55 -20.57
CA HIS A 249 -7.62 -9.34 -20.53
C HIS A 249 -7.44 -10.66 -19.76
N LEU A 250 -6.36 -11.42 -19.97
CA LEU A 250 -6.07 -12.62 -19.18
C LEU A 250 -5.98 -12.30 -17.68
N GLY A 251 -5.38 -11.17 -17.32
CA GLY A 251 -5.36 -10.68 -15.95
C GLY A 251 -6.76 -10.38 -15.40
N TYR A 252 -7.65 -9.79 -16.21
CA TYR A 252 -9.04 -9.56 -15.82
C TYR A 252 -9.82 -10.87 -15.62
N TYR A 253 -9.66 -11.83 -16.55
CA TYR A 253 -10.31 -13.15 -16.45
C TYR A 253 -9.82 -13.94 -15.23
N TYR A 254 -8.51 -14.02 -15.00
CA TYR A 254 -7.97 -14.68 -13.83
C TYR A 254 -8.46 -14.04 -12.52
N ARG A 255 -8.52 -12.71 -12.48
CA ARG A 255 -9.07 -12.01 -11.32
C ARG A 255 -10.56 -12.28 -11.13
N ALA A 256 -11.34 -12.45 -12.19
CA ALA A 256 -12.73 -12.88 -12.09
C ALA A 256 -12.86 -14.30 -11.51
N LEU A 257 -11.98 -15.24 -11.91
CA LEU A 257 -11.94 -16.58 -11.31
C LEU A 257 -11.66 -16.52 -9.80
N THR A 258 -10.67 -15.74 -9.37
CA THR A 258 -10.35 -15.61 -7.94
C THR A 258 -11.46 -14.93 -7.14
N LEU A 259 -12.23 -14.01 -7.74
CA LEU A 259 -13.44 -13.46 -7.10
C LEU A 259 -14.57 -14.48 -7.01
N SER A 260 -14.80 -15.24 -8.07
CA SER A 260 -15.78 -16.33 -8.09
C SER A 260 -15.46 -17.38 -7.03
N ASP A 261 -14.21 -17.64 -6.70
CA ASP A 261 -13.87 -18.56 -5.61
C ASP A 261 -14.47 -18.16 -4.24
N VAL A 262 -14.64 -16.85 -3.98
CA VAL A 262 -14.96 -16.31 -2.63
C VAL A 262 -16.23 -15.45 -2.57
N LEU A 263 -16.85 -15.13 -3.70
CA LEU A 263 -18.08 -14.35 -3.83
C LEU A 263 -19.05 -15.06 -4.81
N PRO A 264 -20.35 -14.70 -4.82
CA PRO A 264 -21.26 -15.16 -5.87
C PRO A 264 -20.74 -14.85 -7.28
N ASP A 265 -21.07 -15.69 -8.25
CA ASP A 265 -20.55 -15.57 -9.63
C ASP A 265 -20.95 -14.26 -10.30
N LYS A 266 -22.09 -13.69 -9.91
CA LYS A 266 -22.58 -12.40 -10.38
C LYS A 266 -21.58 -11.26 -10.16
N PHE A 267 -20.96 -11.17 -8.98
CA PHE A 267 -19.94 -10.15 -8.69
C PHE A 267 -18.71 -10.29 -9.58
N ALA A 268 -18.27 -11.53 -9.83
CA ALA A 268 -17.14 -11.81 -10.70
C ALA A 268 -17.47 -11.48 -12.17
N TYR A 269 -18.69 -11.79 -12.62
CA TYR A 269 -19.20 -11.42 -13.93
C TYR A 269 -19.23 -9.90 -14.11
N ASP A 270 -19.81 -9.16 -13.16
CA ASP A 270 -19.97 -7.71 -13.26
C ASP A 270 -18.61 -7.00 -13.26
N TYR A 271 -17.66 -7.47 -12.44
CA TYR A 271 -16.27 -7.00 -12.50
C TYR A 271 -15.68 -7.14 -13.90
N LEU A 272 -15.79 -8.34 -14.48
CA LEU A 272 -15.22 -8.67 -15.78
C LEU A 272 -15.91 -7.90 -16.91
N ALA A 273 -17.25 -7.86 -16.92
CA ALA A 273 -18.05 -7.15 -17.90
C ALA A 273 -17.74 -5.65 -17.89
N ASN A 274 -17.60 -5.03 -16.71
CA ASN A 274 -17.23 -3.62 -16.59
C ASN A 274 -15.81 -3.35 -17.10
N LYS A 275 -14.84 -4.22 -16.83
CA LYS A 275 -13.48 -4.08 -17.37
C LYS A 275 -13.45 -4.14 -18.89
N ILE A 276 -14.15 -5.10 -19.48
CA ILE A 276 -14.23 -5.27 -20.93
C ILE A 276 -14.95 -4.10 -21.59
N ARG A 277 -16.02 -3.58 -20.96
CA ARG A 277 -16.76 -2.40 -21.46
C ARG A 277 -15.88 -1.14 -21.46
N ASN A 278 -15.14 -0.89 -20.38
CA ASN A 278 -14.27 0.28 -20.25
C ASN A 278 -13.12 0.26 -21.25
N GLU A 279 -12.55 -0.92 -21.55
CA GLU A 279 -11.54 -1.08 -22.60
C GLU A 279 -12.11 -0.80 -24.00
N ALA A 280 -13.39 -1.12 -24.25
CA ALA A 280 -14.04 -0.90 -25.54
C ALA A 280 -14.39 0.57 -25.82
N THR A 281 -14.50 1.41 -24.80
CA THR A 281 -14.83 2.85 -24.92
C THR A 281 -13.61 3.76 -25.14
N ALA A 282 -12.39 3.22 -25.14
CA ALA A 282 -11.18 4.02 -25.40
C ALA A 282 -11.08 4.40 -26.90
N ASN A 283 -11.20 5.71 -27.20
CA ASN A 283 -11.21 6.29 -28.56
C ASN A 283 -9.87 6.20 -29.31
N ASP A 284 -9.43 5.00 -29.70
CA ASP A 284 -8.28 4.85 -30.60
C ASP A 284 -8.64 4.00 -31.84
N ALA A 285 -8.65 4.65 -33.00
CA ALA A 285 -9.13 4.11 -34.27
C ALA A 285 -8.29 2.91 -34.80
N ARG A 286 -7.04 2.75 -34.36
CA ARG A 286 -6.19 1.58 -34.70
C ARG A 286 -6.19 0.51 -33.61
N ALA A 287 -6.41 0.88 -32.35
CA ALA A 287 -6.60 -0.05 -31.22
C ALA A 287 -7.91 -0.86 -31.29
N ALA A 288 -8.90 -0.35 -32.03
CA ALA A 288 -10.25 -0.88 -32.09
C ALA A 288 -10.35 -2.35 -32.56
N SER A 289 -9.41 -2.88 -33.35
CA SER A 289 -9.54 -4.24 -33.92
C SER A 289 -9.45 -5.35 -32.87
N ILE A 290 -8.36 -5.40 -32.10
CA ILE A 290 -8.15 -6.45 -31.09
C ILE A 290 -9.10 -6.32 -29.90
N GLN A 291 -9.39 -5.09 -29.47
CA GLN A 291 -10.35 -4.87 -28.38
C GLN A 291 -11.76 -5.31 -28.79
N LYS A 292 -12.16 -5.09 -30.05
CA LYS A 292 -13.45 -5.58 -30.59
C LYS A 292 -13.48 -7.09 -30.70
N GLU A 293 -12.37 -7.73 -31.08
CA GLU A 293 -12.25 -9.19 -31.12
C GLU A 293 -12.35 -9.80 -29.70
N LEU A 294 -11.60 -9.27 -28.74
CA LEU A 294 -11.64 -9.72 -27.34
C LEU A 294 -13.02 -9.51 -26.70
N LYS A 295 -13.70 -8.42 -27.05
CA LYS A 295 -15.09 -8.17 -26.64
C LYS A 295 -16.06 -9.19 -27.25
N ARG A 296 -15.96 -9.46 -28.56
CA ARG A 296 -16.78 -10.48 -29.23
C ARG A 296 -16.55 -11.86 -28.63
N LEU A 297 -15.31 -12.20 -28.29
CA LEU A 297 -14.97 -13.46 -27.64
C LEU A 297 -15.67 -13.57 -26.27
N PHE A 298 -15.63 -12.52 -25.46
CA PHE A 298 -16.36 -12.47 -24.19
C PHE A 298 -17.87 -12.64 -24.40
N GLU A 299 -18.47 -11.88 -25.31
CA GLU A 299 -19.91 -11.93 -25.59
C GLU A 299 -20.36 -13.29 -26.17
N ALA A 300 -19.46 -14.00 -26.85
CA ALA A 300 -19.75 -15.32 -27.41
C ALA A 300 -19.77 -16.44 -26.36
N TYR A 301 -18.95 -16.35 -25.31
CA TYR A 301 -18.75 -17.45 -24.34
C TYR A 301 -19.24 -17.13 -22.93
N VAL A 302 -19.27 -15.87 -22.51
CA VAL A 302 -19.68 -15.44 -21.17
C VAL A 302 -21.04 -14.73 -21.25
N LYS A 303 -22.06 -15.48 -21.67
CA LYS A 303 -23.42 -14.96 -21.85
C LYS A 303 -24.24 -15.07 -20.57
N LEU A 304 -24.76 -13.94 -20.11
CA LEU A 304 -25.58 -13.89 -18.89
C LEU A 304 -26.77 -14.87 -18.96
N SER A 305 -27.41 -14.98 -20.12
CA SER A 305 -28.56 -15.87 -20.36
C SER A 305 -28.23 -17.36 -20.21
N GLU A 306 -27.01 -17.79 -20.50
CA GLU A 306 -26.58 -19.19 -20.40
C GLU A 306 -26.04 -19.53 -19.01
N LEU A 307 -25.57 -18.51 -18.28
CA LEU A 307 -24.96 -18.65 -16.97
C LEU A 307 -25.96 -18.67 -15.81
N HIS A 308 -27.23 -18.32 -16.06
CA HIS A 308 -28.31 -18.31 -15.06
C HIS A 308 -27.94 -17.55 -13.77
N LEU A 309 -27.20 -16.45 -13.90
CA LEU A 309 -26.78 -15.62 -12.77
C LEU A 309 -27.95 -14.76 -12.31
N SER A 310 -28.35 -14.90 -11.05
CA SER A 310 -29.40 -14.10 -10.42
C SER A 310 -28.79 -13.03 -9.51
N ASP A 311 -29.44 -11.88 -9.43
CA ASP A 311 -29.14 -10.85 -8.42
C ASP A 311 -29.54 -11.32 -7.01
N ASP A 312 -30.49 -12.26 -6.90
CA ASP A 312 -30.93 -12.87 -5.64
C ASP A 312 -30.09 -14.11 -5.23
N ASP A 313 -28.96 -14.38 -5.91
CA ASP A 313 -28.09 -15.51 -5.56
C ASP A 313 -27.38 -15.25 -4.23
N ASN A 314 -27.84 -15.93 -3.19
CA ASN A 314 -27.23 -15.91 -1.86
C ASN A 314 -25.86 -16.63 -1.81
N GLY A 315 -25.37 -17.18 -2.91
CA GLY A 315 -24.03 -17.76 -3.01
C GLY A 315 -23.86 -19.10 -2.28
N GLU A 316 -24.94 -19.68 -1.73
CA GLU A 316 -24.92 -20.92 -0.94
C GLU A 316 -24.44 -22.15 -1.74
N SER A 317 -24.45 -22.05 -3.08
CA SER A 317 -23.83 -23.04 -3.97
C SER A 317 -22.33 -23.23 -3.73
N LYS A 318 -21.67 -22.25 -3.10
CA LYS A 318 -20.25 -22.29 -2.74
C LYS A 318 -20.10 -22.56 -1.25
N GLU A 319 -19.35 -23.62 -0.94
CA GLU A 319 -19.17 -24.06 0.45
C GLU A 319 -18.56 -22.99 1.36
N ILE A 320 -17.63 -22.17 0.85
CA ILE A 320 -16.99 -21.13 1.66
C ILE A 320 -17.98 -20.02 2.10
N ILE A 321 -18.91 -19.64 1.22
CA ILE A 321 -19.94 -18.62 1.50
C ILE A 321 -20.94 -19.21 2.50
N ARG A 322 -21.43 -20.42 2.24
CA ARG A 322 -22.29 -21.17 3.17
C ARG A 322 -21.67 -21.30 4.56
N LEU A 323 -20.37 -21.61 4.64
CA LEU A 323 -19.67 -21.70 5.93
C LEU A 323 -19.61 -20.34 6.62
N LEU A 324 -19.32 -19.26 5.89
CA LEU A 324 -19.32 -17.90 6.42
C LEU A 324 -20.70 -17.51 6.98
N HIS A 325 -21.76 -17.72 6.20
CA HIS A 325 -23.14 -17.45 6.62
C HIS A 325 -23.50 -18.23 7.88
N ASN A 326 -23.26 -19.54 7.90
CA ASN A 326 -23.54 -20.39 9.05
C ASN A 326 -22.78 -19.96 10.31
N ILE A 327 -21.52 -19.51 10.18
CA ILE A 327 -20.73 -19.01 11.30
C ILE A 327 -21.34 -17.73 11.86
N LEU A 328 -21.67 -16.77 10.99
CA LEU A 328 -22.25 -15.50 11.39
C LEU A 328 -23.63 -15.69 12.02
N LEU A 329 -24.55 -16.41 11.36
CA LEU A 329 -25.89 -16.69 11.87
C LEU A 329 -25.84 -17.30 13.27
N LYS A 330 -25.06 -18.38 13.46
CA LYS A 330 -24.92 -19.03 14.78
C LYS A 330 -24.29 -18.12 15.84
N GLN A 331 -23.35 -17.25 15.45
CA GLN A 331 -22.72 -16.32 16.37
C GLN A 331 -23.73 -15.28 16.88
N TYR A 332 -24.50 -14.68 15.97
CA TYR A 332 -25.47 -13.64 16.31
C TYR A 332 -26.76 -14.18 16.91
N GLU A 333 -27.15 -15.42 16.60
CA GLU A 333 -28.23 -16.12 17.30
C GLU A 333 -27.88 -16.38 18.77
N LYS A 334 -26.64 -16.81 19.03
CA LYS A 334 -26.15 -17.09 20.40
C LYS A 334 -25.89 -15.81 21.20
N GLU A 335 -25.29 -14.80 20.57
CA GLU A 335 -24.90 -13.55 21.22
C GLU A 335 -25.16 -12.36 20.28
N PRO A 336 -26.36 -11.75 20.32
CA PRO A 336 -26.76 -10.67 19.40
C PRO A 336 -25.91 -9.39 19.50
N SER A 337 -25.23 -9.19 20.63
CA SER A 337 -24.28 -8.10 20.89
C SER A 337 -22.86 -8.40 20.40
N SER A 338 -22.65 -9.52 19.70
CA SER A 338 -21.36 -9.88 19.13
C SER A 338 -20.83 -8.80 18.19
N ARG A 339 -19.52 -8.75 18.05
CA ARG A 339 -18.82 -7.90 17.08
C ARG A 339 -17.84 -8.76 16.31
N THR A 340 -17.96 -8.72 14.98
CA THR A 340 -17.15 -9.57 14.08
C THR A 340 -16.26 -8.74 13.16
N ILE A 341 -15.00 -9.13 13.02
CA ILE A 341 -14.11 -8.60 11.98
C ILE A 341 -13.80 -9.69 10.97
N ILE A 342 -14.02 -9.42 9.68
CA ILE A 342 -13.72 -10.33 8.57
C ILE A 342 -12.52 -9.78 7.79
N PHE A 343 -11.37 -10.42 7.90
CA PHE A 343 -10.15 -10.05 7.18
C PHE A 343 -10.12 -10.65 5.77
N VAL A 344 -9.95 -9.79 4.77
CA VAL A 344 -9.87 -10.13 3.34
C VAL A 344 -8.60 -9.58 2.69
N THR A 345 -8.23 -10.12 1.53
CA THR A 345 -6.97 -9.78 0.84
C THR A 345 -7.03 -8.49 0.00
N THR A 346 -8.20 -8.13 -0.54
CA THR A 346 -8.32 -7.01 -1.48
C THR A 346 -9.45 -6.05 -1.10
N ARG A 347 -9.31 -4.78 -1.51
CA ARG A 347 -10.32 -3.73 -1.24
C ARG A 347 -11.67 -4.02 -1.88
N MET A 348 -11.64 -4.46 -3.13
CA MET A 348 -12.83 -4.86 -3.87
C MET A 348 -13.55 -6.02 -3.19
N LEU A 349 -12.81 -7.01 -2.68
CA LEU A 349 -13.42 -8.10 -1.91
C LEU A 349 -14.05 -7.59 -0.60
N ALA A 350 -13.42 -6.62 0.08
CA ALA A 350 -13.99 -6.05 1.31
C ALA A 350 -15.34 -5.37 1.05
N GLU A 351 -15.39 -4.54 0.01
CA GLU A 351 -16.60 -3.84 -0.42
C GLU A 351 -17.68 -4.82 -0.85
N LYS A 352 -17.39 -5.70 -1.82
CA LYS A 352 -18.38 -6.62 -2.40
C LYS A 352 -18.86 -7.68 -1.43
N LEU A 353 -18.00 -8.17 -0.53
CA LEU A 353 -18.43 -9.09 0.52
C LEU A 353 -19.37 -8.38 1.51
N SER A 354 -19.10 -7.12 1.87
CA SER A 354 -19.99 -6.36 2.76
C SER A 354 -21.36 -6.08 2.13
N GLU A 355 -21.40 -5.80 0.82
CA GLU A 355 -22.63 -5.64 0.04
C GLU A 355 -23.45 -6.93 0.05
N HIS A 356 -22.82 -8.04 -0.34
CA HIS A 356 -23.47 -9.36 -0.37
C HIS A 356 -24.04 -9.79 0.99
N LEU A 357 -23.29 -9.61 2.08
CA LEU A 357 -23.76 -10.00 3.41
C LEU A 357 -24.92 -9.13 3.90
N ASN A 358 -24.97 -7.84 3.51
CA ASN A 358 -26.11 -6.96 3.82
C ASN A 358 -27.36 -7.34 3.00
N GLU A 359 -27.19 -7.67 1.71
CA GLU A 359 -28.28 -8.14 0.84
C GLU A 359 -28.92 -9.43 1.38
N CYS A 360 -28.08 -10.37 1.82
CA CYS A 360 -28.53 -11.63 2.44
C CYS A 360 -29.12 -11.45 3.84
N ARG A 361 -29.04 -10.25 4.44
CA ARG A 361 -29.53 -9.93 5.80
C ARG A 361 -29.03 -10.91 6.87
N ILE A 362 -27.76 -11.31 6.78
CA ILE A 362 -27.14 -12.29 7.68
C ILE A 362 -27.11 -11.82 9.14
N VAL A 363 -27.16 -10.51 9.37
CA VAL A 363 -27.09 -9.91 10.70
C VAL A 363 -28.19 -8.87 10.88
N ASP A 364 -28.89 -8.94 12.01
CA ASP A 364 -29.94 -7.98 12.37
C ASP A 364 -29.39 -6.56 12.57
N GLY A 365 -30.03 -5.58 11.93
CA GLY A 365 -29.63 -4.17 11.95
C GLY A 365 -29.94 -3.40 10.66
N GLY A 366 -30.69 -4.01 9.72
CA GLY A 366 -31.03 -3.40 8.43
C GLY A 366 -29.83 -3.36 7.46
N PRO A 367 -29.93 -2.63 6.34
CA PRO A 367 -28.94 -2.62 5.25
C PRO A 367 -27.59 -1.98 5.62
N ARG A 368 -27.38 -1.62 6.88
CA ARG A 368 -26.16 -0.97 7.39
C ARG A 368 -25.48 -1.76 8.51
N ALA A 369 -25.97 -2.97 8.83
CA ALA A 369 -25.41 -3.80 9.91
C ALA A 369 -23.94 -4.17 9.65
N ILE A 370 -23.53 -4.23 8.37
CA ILE A 370 -22.20 -4.66 7.93
C ILE A 370 -21.53 -3.50 7.19
N GLY A 371 -20.29 -3.17 7.59
CA GLY A 371 -19.46 -2.17 6.93
C GLY A 371 -18.14 -2.74 6.43
N PHE A 372 -17.35 -1.93 5.74
CA PHE A 372 -16.01 -2.30 5.31
C PHE A 372 -14.97 -1.20 5.59
N VAL A 373 -13.71 -1.61 5.83
CA VAL A 373 -12.57 -0.70 6.05
C VAL A 373 -11.37 -1.09 5.16
N THR A 374 -10.92 -0.16 4.32
CA THR A 374 -9.84 -0.35 3.35
C THR A 374 -8.87 0.83 3.30
N SER A 375 -7.65 0.63 2.78
CA SER A 375 -6.61 1.67 2.79
C SER A 375 -6.93 2.87 1.90
N SER A 376 -6.45 4.04 2.32
CA SER A 376 -6.66 5.34 1.67
C SER A 376 -5.85 5.58 0.38
N ASN A 377 -4.92 4.68 0.05
CA ASN A 377 -4.05 4.81 -1.13
C ASN A 377 -4.81 4.50 -2.43
N GLN A 378 -5.29 5.51 -3.15
CA GLN A 378 -6.11 5.41 -4.37
C GLN A 378 -5.31 5.01 -5.64
N SER A 379 -4.26 4.21 -5.53
CA SER A 379 -3.39 3.84 -6.68
C SER A 379 -4.01 2.83 -7.66
N SER A 380 -5.23 2.34 -7.39
CA SER A 380 -5.99 1.42 -8.24
C SER A 380 -7.25 2.10 -8.79
N SER A 381 -7.82 1.58 -9.89
CA SER A 381 -9.11 2.03 -10.45
C SER A 381 -10.29 2.01 -9.45
N PHE A 382 -10.12 1.38 -8.30
CA PHE A 382 -11.05 1.41 -7.17
C PHE A 382 -10.60 2.45 -6.14
N SER A 383 -11.49 3.40 -5.85
CA SER A 383 -11.32 4.43 -4.82
C SER A 383 -11.20 3.78 -3.44
N GLY A 384 -10.05 3.93 -2.79
CA GLY A 384 -9.91 3.60 -1.37
C GLY A 384 -10.65 4.61 -0.48
N GLN A 385 -10.96 4.22 0.75
CA GLN A 385 -11.68 5.08 1.71
C GLN A 385 -10.83 6.24 2.22
N THR A 386 -11.45 7.40 2.42
CA THR A 386 -10.80 8.54 3.08
C THR A 386 -10.57 8.26 4.57
N ALA A 387 -9.64 8.97 5.21
CA ALA A 387 -9.42 8.84 6.66
C ALA A 387 -10.69 9.17 7.47
N ALA A 388 -11.51 10.12 6.98
CA ALA A 388 -12.79 10.45 7.58
C ALA A 388 -13.80 9.30 7.46
N GLU A 389 -13.89 8.64 6.30
CA GLU A 389 -14.77 7.48 6.11
C GLU A 389 -14.35 6.30 6.98
N GLN A 390 -13.05 6.01 7.07
CA GLN A 390 -12.53 4.95 7.95
C GLN A 390 -12.92 5.20 9.41
N ARG A 391 -12.73 6.43 9.91
CA ARG A 391 -13.09 6.81 11.28
C ARG A 391 -14.58 6.58 11.57
N LEU A 392 -15.46 7.04 10.67
CA LEU A 392 -16.91 6.84 10.82
C LEU A 392 -17.28 5.36 10.87
N MET A 393 -16.70 4.53 10.00
CA MET A 393 -16.96 3.08 9.98
C MET A 393 -16.54 2.39 11.27
N ILE A 394 -15.43 2.83 11.87
CA ILE A 394 -14.90 2.30 13.14
C ILE A 394 -15.75 2.78 14.31
N GLU A 395 -16.16 4.04 14.32
CA GLU A 395 -17.05 4.60 15.35
C GLU A 395 -18.42 3.91 15.34
N ASP A 396 -19.02 3.73 14.16
CA ASP A 396 -20.25 2.96 13.97
C ASP A 396 -20.09 1.52 14.50
N PHE A 397 -18.91 0.92 14.30
CA PHE A 397 -18.62 -0.42 14.80
C PHE A 397 -18.45 -0.46 16.33
N ASN A 398 -17.78 0.54 16.90
CA ASN A 398 -17.54 0.64 18.34
C ASN A 398 -18.82 0.92 19.13
N THR A 399 -19.71 1.74 18.58
CA THR A 399 -21.03 2.05 19.14
C THR A 399 -22.03 0.89 18.97
N GLY A 400 -21.70 -0.10 18.15
CA GLY A 400 -22.57 -1.25 17.86
C GLY A 400 -23.62 -0.99 16.78
N LEU A 401 -23.61 0.18 16.14
CA LEU A 401 -24.44 0.47 14.96
C LEU A 401 -24.09 -0.48 13.80
N ARG A 402 -22.80 -0.81 13.67
CA ARG A 402 -22.30 -1.89 12.80
C ARG A 402 -21.83 -3.04 13.66
N LYS A 403 -22.34 -4.23 13.38
CA LYS A 403 -21.97 -5.47 14.08
C LYS A 403 -20.80 -6.19 13.40
N VAL A 404 -20.69 -6.07 12.08
CA VAL A 404 -19.64 -6.72 11.29
C VAL A 404 -18.82 -5.70 10.50
N LEU A 405 -17.50 -5.86 10.53
CA LEU A 405 -16.56 -5.06 9.76
C LEU A 405 -15.72 -5.94 8.83
N VAL A 406 -15.86 -5.75 7.53
CA VAL A 406 -15.03 -6.42 6.52
C VAL A 406 -13.80 -5.57 6.23
N ALA A 407 -12.60 -6.03 6.58
CA ALA A 407 -11.41 -5.21 6.52
C ALA A 407 -10.25 -5.85 5.75
N THR A 408 -9.44 -5.01 5.12
CA THR A 408 -8.10 -5.39 4.67
C THR A 408 -7.11 -5.32 5.83
N SER A 409 -5.80 -5.52 5.57
CA SER A 409 -4.76 -5.42 6.60
C SER A 409 -4.70 -4.08 7.35
N VAL A 410 -5.39 -3.05 6.87
CA VAL A 410 -5.51 -1.75 7.52
C VAL A 410 -6.11 -1.83 8.92
N ALA A 411 -6.97 -2.80 9.19
CA ALA A 411 -7.56 -3.00 10.52
C ALA A 411 -6.71 -3.88 11.46
N GLU A 412 -5.55 -4.37 11.00
CA GLU A 412 -4.65 -5.17 11.85
C GLU A 412 -3.95 -4.28 12.88
N GLU A 413 -3.41 -3.15 12.43
CA GLU A 413 -2.58 -2.25 13.24
C GLU A 413 -3.21 -0.86 13.37
N GLY A 414 -3.03 -0.23 14.53
CA GLY A 414 -3.23 1.21 14.67
C GLY A 414 -4.65 1.78 14.54
N LEU A 415 -5.69 0.96 14.56
CA LEU A 415 -7.07 1.44 14.66
C LEU A 415 -7.68 1.10 16.03
N ASP A 416 -8.42 2.04 16.61
CA ASP A 416 -9.15 1.85 17.85
C ASP A 416 -10.43 1.05 17.61
N ILE A 417 -10.30 -0.26 17.47
CA ILE A 417 -11.43 -1.16 17.28
C ILE A 417 -11.78 -1.78 18.61
N SER A 418 -13.02 -1.60 19.04
CA SER A 418 -13.61 -2.22 20.22
C SER A 418 -13.37 -3.73 20.23
N ALA A 419 -13.25 -4.31 21.42
CA ALA A 419 -13.00 -5.73 21.56
C ALA A 419 -14.06 -6.54 20.77
N CYS A 420 -13.60 -7.26 19.76
CA CYS A 420 -14.42 -8.21 19.02
C CYS A 420 -14.39 -9.57 19.73
N ASN A 421 -15.44 -10.35 19.56
CA ASN A 421 -15.53 -11.73 20.05
C ASN A 421 -15.41 -12.76 18.90
N LEU A 422 -15.45 -12.32 17.64
CA LEU A 422 -15.21 -13.18 16.49
C LEU A 422 -14.31 -12.51 15.44
N ILE A 423 -13.25 -13.22 15.03
CA ILE A 423 -12.39 -12.87 13.91
C ILE A 423 -12.52 -13.95 12.86
N ILE A 424 -12.79 -13.55 11.61
CA ILE A 424 -12.84 -14.44 10.46
C ILE A 424 -11.73 -14.03 9.50
N LYS A 425 -10.85 -14.98 9.19
CA LYS A 425 -9.80 -14.87 8.18
C LYS A 425 -10.35 -15.50 6.90
N TYR A 426 -10.86 -14.68 5.99
CA TYR A 426 -11.60 -15.15 4.81
C TYR A 426 -10.66 -15.39 3.63
N ASN A 427 -10.28 -16.65 3.44
CA ASN A 427 -9.31 -17.10 2.45
C ASN A 427 -7.99 -16.31 2.50
N ASN A 428 -7.54 -15.96 3.72
CA ASN A 428 -6.41 -15.06 3.96
C ASN A 428 -5.69 -15.37 5.28
N THR A 429 -4.38 -15.59 5.27
CA THR A 429 -3.58 -15.84 6.49
C THR A 429 -2.77 -14.63 6.94
N GLY A 430 -2.16 -13.89 6.01
CA GLY A 430 -1.25 -12.79 6.34
C GLY A 430 0.15 -13.27 6.75
N SER A 431 0.80 -12.54 7.66
CA SER A 431 2.09 -12.88 8.27
C SER A 431 1.93 -13.33 9.73
N GLU A 432 3.01 -13.81 10.35
CA GLU A 432 3.04 -14.13 11.78
C GLU A 432 2.74 -12.89 12.66
N ARG A 433 3.10 -11.69 12.20
CA ARG A 433 2.78 -10.43 12.89
C ARG A 433 1.30 -10.13 12.81
N SER A 434 0.73 -10.26 11.61
CA SER A 434 -0.71 -10.12 11.39
C SER A 434 -1.51 -11.08 12.26
N LEU A 435 -1.04 -12.31 12.45
CA LEU A 435 -1.66 -13.29 13.34
C LEU A 435 -1.72 -12.76 14.79
N ILE A 436 -0.60 -12.33 15.35
CA ILE A 436 -0.52 -11.81 16.73
C ILE A 436 -1.37 -10.55 16.91
N GLN A 437 -1.30 -9.61 15.96
CA GLN A 437 -2.04 -8.35 16.01
C GLN A 437 -3.56 -8.55 15.91
N ARG A 438 -4.00 -9.45 15.01
CA ARG A 438 -5.42 -9.81 14.90
C ARG A 438 -5.93 -10.41 16.21
N ARG A 439 -5.18 -11.33 16.83
CA ARG A 439 -5.53 -11.85 18.18
C ARG A 439 -5.64 -10.73 19.21
N GLY A 440 -4.79 -9.71 19.10
CA GLY A 440 -4.87 -8.49 19.90
C GLY A 440 -6.15 -7.66 19.72
N ARG A 441 -7.00 -7.93 18.73
CA ARG A 441 -8.34 -7.32 18.55
C ARG A 441 -9.46 -8.13 19.21
N ALA A 442 -9.26 -9.43 19.30
CA ALA A 442 -10.15 -10.38 19.97
C ALA A 442 -9.90 -10.41 21.48
N ARG A 443 -10.31 -9.34 22.20
CA ARG A 443 -10.09 -9.20 23.66
C ARG A 443 -11.30 -9.58 24.51
N ALA A 444 -12.44 -9.89 23.89
CA ALA A 444 -13.63 -10.30 24.63
C ALA A 444 -13.45 -11.72 25.20
N LYS A 445 -14.13 -12.03 26.31
CA LYS A 445 -14.15 -13.39 26.84
C LYS A 445 -14.74 -14.34 25.79
N ASN A 446 -14.19 -15.55 25.68
CA ASN A 446 -14.60 -16.57 24.72
C ASN A 446 -14.45 -16.17 23.24
N SER A 447 -13.50 -15.28 22.93
CA SER A 447 -13.24 -14.88 21.54
C SER A 447 -12.80 -16.06 20.67
N ARG A 448 -13.19 -16.04 19.38
CA ARG A 448 -12.82 -17.06 18.39
C ARG A 448 -12.13 -16.44 17.18
N SER A 449 -11.19 -17.17 16.59
CA SER A 449 -10.43 -16.80 15.39
C SER A 449 -10.54 -17.94 14.39
N ILE A 450 -11.27 -17.74 13.30
CA ILE A 450 -11.58 -18.81 12.34
C ILE A 450 -10.93 -18.49 10.99
N LEU A 451 -10.11 -19.39 10.47
CA LEU A 451 -9.63 -19.40 9.09
C LEU A 451 -10.61 -20.19 8.22
N LEU A 452 -11.18 -19.53 7.22
CA LEU A 452 -11.89 -20.18 6.12
C LEU A 452 -10.93 -20.30 4.94
N ALA A 453 -10.57 -21.51 4.53
CA ALA A 453 -9.57 -21.76 3.48
C ALA A 453 -10.15 -22.60 2.34
N LEU A 454 -9.92 -22.16 1.09
CA LEU A 454 -10.28 -22.92 -0.12
C LEU A 454 -9.22 -23.90 -0.59
N ASP A 455 -7.99 -23.76 -0.10
CA ASP A 455 -6.86 -24.59 -0.48
C ASP A 455 -5.97 -24.92 0.72
N GLY A 456 -5.28 -26.06 0.65
CA GLY A 456 -4.36 -26.49 1.71
C GLY A 456 -3.09 -25.65 1.80
N SER A 457 -2.79 -24.80 0.80
CA SER A 457 -1.63 -23.90 0.87
C SER A 457 -1.86 -22.75 1.84
N ILE A 458 -3.10 -22.27 1.95
CA ILE A 458 -3.53 -21.26 2.92
C ILE A 458 -3.46 -21.87 4.33
N GLU A 459 -4.01 -23.05 4.54
CA GLU A 459 -3.88 -23.78 5.82
C GLU A 459 -2.41 -23.96 6.23
N LYS A 460 -1.57 -24.46 5.30
CA LYS A 460 -0.14 -24.64 5.55
C LYS A 460 0.54 -23.35 5.96
N ARG A 461 0.24 -22.24 5.27
CA ARG A 461 0.82 -20.93 5.60
C ARG A 461 0.38 -20.42 6.97
N GLU A 462 -0.85 -20.70 7.39
CA GLU A 462 -1.30 -20.37 8.75
C GLU A 462 -0.52 -21.16 9.80
N LEU A 463 -0.32 -22.46 9.56
CA LEU A 463 0.47 -23.31 10.44
C LEU A 463 1.92 -22.84 10.52
N GLU A 464 2.52 -22.43 9.40
CA GLU A 464 3.86 -21.82 9.37
C GLU A 464 3.91 -20.52 10.20
N ASN A 465 2.86 -19.68 10.16
CA ASN A 465 2.77 -18.46 10.97
C ASN A 465 2.69 -18.79 12.49
N ILE A 466 1.93 -19.83 12.87
CA ILE A 466 1.84 -20.31 14.26
C ILE A 466 3.20 -20.84 14.74
N GLN A 467 3.91 -21.60 13.90
CA GLN A 467 5.26 -22.10 14.22
C GLN A 467 6.26 -20.96 14.40
N LYS A 468 6.17 -19.92 13.57
CA LYS A 468 6.99 -18.70 13.70
C LYS A 468 6.71 -17.97 15.01
N GLU A 469 5.45 -17.83 15.43
CA GLU A 469 5.14 -17.23 16.74
C GLU A 469 5.81 -17.99 17.90
N GLU A 470 5.78 -19.33 17.87
CA GLU A 470 6.43 -20.12 18.91
C GLU A 470 7.97 -19.99 18.87
N LEU A 471 8.55 -19.94 17.67
CA LEU A 471 9.98 -19.64 17.50
C LEU A 471 10.35 -18.28 18.10
N MET A 472 9.55 -17.24 17.84
CA MET A 472 9.76 -15.91 18.44
C MET A 472 9.79 -15.98 19.97
N ARG A 473 8.88 -16.73 20.59
CA ARG A 473 8.85 -16.90 22.05
C ARG A 473 10.07 -17.64 22.58
N LEU A 474 10.54 -18.67 21.87
CA LEU A 474 11.77 -19.39 22.21
C LEU A 474 13.00 -18.46 22.15
N CYS A 475 13.16 -17.72 21.05
CA CYS A 475 14.24 -16.75 20.88
C CYS A 475 14.18 -15.64 21.94
N LEU A 476 12.98 -15.13 22.25
CA LEU A 476 12.79 -14.12 23.29
C LEU A 476 13.22 -14.63 24.67
N ARG A 477 12.84 -15.86 25.03
CA ARG A 477 13.29 -16.49 26.29
C ARG A 477 14.81 -16.56 26.35
N HIS A 478 15.47 -16.93 25.25
CA HIS A 478 16.93 -16.98 25.18
C HIS A 478 17.57 -15.58 25.33
N ILE A 479 17.01 -14.54 24.71
CA ILE A 479 17.51 -13.16 24.88
C ILE A 479 17.37 -12.72 26.34
N GLN A 480 16.27 -13.07 26.99
CA GLN A 480 15.97 -12.68 28.37
C GLN A 480 16.80 -13.41 29.45
N THR A 481 17.60 -14.42 29.09
CA THR A 481 18.57 -15.01 30.03
C THR A 481 19.85 -14.19 30.15
N LYS A 482 20.10 -13.28 29.21
CA LYS A 482 21.29 -12.43 29.20
C LYS A 482 21.16 -11.32 30.24
N SER A 483 22.27 -11.00 30.91
CA SER A 483 22.32 -9.84 31.81
C SER A 483 22.23 -8.53 31.02
N GLU A 484 21.91 -7.43 31.71
CA GLU A 484 21.86 -6.10 31.09
C GLU A 484 23.22 -5.70 30.48
N GLU A 485 24.33 -6.04 31.15
CA GLU A 485 25.69 -5.80 30.64
C GLU A 485 25.99 -6.60 29.38
N GLN A 486 25.61 -7.88 29.36
CA GLN A 486 25.76 -8.73 28.16
C GLN A 486 24.92 -8.20 27.00
N MET A 487 23.67 -7.81 27.26
CA MET A 487 22.80 -7.22 26.25
C MET A 487 23.37 -5.92 25.71
N LYS A 488 23.88 -5.05 26.57
CA LYS A 488 24.51 -3.79 26.18
C LYS A 488 25.72 -4.02 25.25
N SER A 489 26.58 -4.97 25.59
CA SER A 489 27.74 -5.34 24.76
C SER A 489 27.31 -5.84 23.37
N LEU A 490 26.37 -6.78 23.31
CA LEU A 490 25.87 -7.35 22.04
C LEU A 490 25.21 -6.28 21.16
N VAL A 491 24.41 -5.41 21.77
CA VAL A 491 23.73 -4.31 21.08
C VAL A 491 24.75 -3.31 20.52
N HIS A 492 25.80 -2.96 21.28
CA HIS A 492 26.85 -2.06 20.79
C HIS A 492 27.71 -2.69 19.69
N GLU A 493 27.99 -3.98 19.76
CA GLU A 493 28.65 -4.72 18.67
C GLU A 493 27.82 -4.65 17.39
N LYS A 494 26.52 -4.96 17.48
CA LYS A 494 25.60 -4.93 16.34
C LYS A 494 25.44 -3.52 15.75
N ILE A 495 25.38 -2.48 16.59
CA ILE A 495 25.35 -1.07 16.11
C ILE A 495 26.63 -0.75 15.32
N ARG A 496 27.80 -1.19 15.77
CA ARG A 496 29.07 -0.99 15.04
C ARG A 496 29.09 -1.72 13.71
N GLU A 497 28.64 -2.98 13.68
CA GLU A 497 28.48 -3.77 12.46
C GLU A 497 27.57 -3.07 11.44
N GLN A 498 26.38 -2.66 11.87
CA GLN A 498 25.42 -1.95 11.03
C GLN A 498 25.97 -0.61 10.50
N LYS A 499 26.71 0.14 11.33
CA LYS A 499 27.37 1.39 10.92
C LYS A 499 28.43 1.14 9.83
N ALA A 500 29.28 0.13 10.00
CA ALA A 500 30.32 -0.22 9.03
C ALA A 500 29.74 -0.67 7.68
N LEU A 501 28.67 -1.47 7.71
CA LEU A 501 27.93 -1.87 6.50
C LEU A 501 27.36 -0.64 5.78
N ARG A 502 26.79 0.31 6.52
CA ARG A 502 26.24 1.56 5.96
C ARG A 502 27.33 2.45 5.35
N GLU A 503 28.48 2.59 6.00
CA GLU A 503 29.60 3.38 5.49
C GLU A 503 30.16 2.79 4.19
N THR A 504 30.30 1.46 4.16
CA THR A 504 30.68 0.72 2.94
C THR A 504 29.67 0.95 1.81
N ALA A 505 28.38 0.82 2.10
CA ALA A 505 27.32 1.05 1.11
C ALA A 505 27.30 2.51 0.62
N LEU A 506 27.58 3.49 1.49
CA LEU A 506 27.67 4.89 1.12
C LEU A 506 28.90 5.16 0.23
N ALA A 507 30.05 4.54 0.53
CA ALA A 507 31.25 4.64 -0.29
C ALA A 507 31.00 4.08 -1.70
N GLN A 508 30.42 2.87 -1.78
CA GLN A 508 30.01 2.26 -3.06
C GLN A 508 29.02 3.13 -3.83
N ARG A 509 28.06 3.78 -3.16
CA ARG A 509 27.14 4.73 -3.79
C ARG A 509 27.85 5.96 -4.34
N LYS A 510 28.85 6.51 -3.63
CA LYS A 510 29.65 7.66 -4.09
C LYS A 510 30.50 7.31 -5.29
N GLU A 511 31.19 6.18 -5.25
CA GLU A 511 32.00 5.68 -6.37
C GLU A 511 31.12 5.43 -7.61
N ARG A 512 29.97 4.77 -7.41
CA ARG A 512 29.01 4.55 -8.49
C ARG A 512 28.45 5.86 -9.05
N ARG A 513 28.17 6.86 -8.21
CA ARG A 513 27.78 8.20 -8.67
C ARG A 513 28.87 8.83 -9.55
N ALA A 514 30.14 8.66 -9.21
CA ALA A 514 31.25 9.16 -10.03
C ALA A 514 31.32 8.44 -11.39
N LEU A 515 31.13 7.12 -11.43
CA LEU A 515 31.11 6.33 -12.68
C LEU A 515 29.95 6.67 -13.63
N LEU A 516 28.82 7.12 -13.07
CA LEU A 516 27.62 7.49 -13.83
C LEU A 516 27.58 8.98 -14.19
N ALA A 517 28.54 9.78 -13.72
CA ALA A 517 28.60 11.21 -14.00
C ALA A 517 28.75 11.46 -15.51
N GLY A 518 27.95 12.38 -16.06
CA GLY A 518 27.99 12.74 -17.48
C GLY A 518 27.21 11.82 -18.43
N ARG A 519 26.62 10.71 -17.94
CA ARG A 519 25.74 9.87 -18.75
C ARG A 519 24.36 10.52 -18.90
N SER A 520 23.88 10.65 -20.14
CA SER A 520 22.55 11.17 -20.44
C SER A 520 21.80 10.23 -21.37
N PHE A 521 20.56 9.91 -21.02
CA PHE A 521 19.68 8.98 -21.71
C PHE A 521 18.38 9.68 -22.11
N ASP A 522 17.77 9.18 -23.18
CA ASP A 522 16.44 9.64 -23.58
C ASP A 522 15.39 8.81 -22.83
N LEU A 523 14.45 9.46 -22.15
CA LEU A 523 13.35 8.78 -21.47
C LEU A 523 12.14 8.77 -22.39
N CYS A 524 11.70 7.57 -22.77
CA CYS A 524 10.65 7.37 -23.76
C CYS A 524 9.41 6.74 -23.14
N CYS A 525 8.23 7.00 -23.69
CA CYS A 525 6.97 6.43 -23.24
C CYS A 525 7.00 4.90 -23.41
N ARG A 526 6.64 4.19 -22.35
CA ARG A 526 6.67 2.73 -22.34
C ARG A 526 5.70 2.07 -23.33
N LEU A 527 4.57 2.73 -23.61
CA LEU A 527 3.55 2.18 -24.50
C LEU A 527 3.90 2.40 -25.98
N CYS A 528 4.20 3.64 -26.38
CA CYS A 528 4.37 4.01 -27.79
C CYS A 528 5.82 4.31 -28.21
N GLY A 529 6.77 4.40 -27.27
CA GLY A 529 8.16 4.75 -27.54
C GLY A 529 8.41 6.25 -27.80
N ALA A 530 7.40 7.13 -27.68
CA ALA A 530 7.59 8.57 -27.88
C ALA A 530 8.55 9.17 -26.85
N PHE A 531 9.46 10.03 -27.28
CA PHE A 531 10.36 10.77 -26.39
C PHE A 531 9.58 11.66 -25.40
N ILE A 532 9.97 11.63 -24.12
CA ILE A 532 9.35 12.41 -23.04
C ILE A 532 10.31 13.50 -22.56
N CYS A 533 11.49 13.14 -22.09
CA CYS A 533 12.52 14.08 -21.60
C CYS A 533 13.89 13.40 -21.54
N LYS A 534 14.96 14.15 -21.29
CA LYS A 534 16.27 13.55 -21.01
C LYS A 534 16.40 13.21 -19.53
N SER A 535 17.25 12.23 -19.25
CA SER A 535 17.65 11.87 -17.89
C SER A 535 18.30 13.04 -17.16
N SER A 536 19.00 13.94 -17.88
CA SER A 536 19.60 15.17 -17.36
C SER A 536 18.60 16.18 -16.85
N ASP A 537 17.34 16.08 -17.26
CA ASP A 537 16.27 17.02 -16.88
C ASP A 537 15.47 16.51 -15.68
N MET A 538 15.79 15.30 -15.19
CA MET A 538 15.17 14.74 -14.00
C MET A 538 15.79 15.30 -12.72
N ARG A 539 14.95 15.59 -11.74
CA ARG A 539 15.35 15.99 -10.39
C ARG A 539 14.60 15.22 -9.32
N VAL A 540 15.20 15.11 -8.14
CA VAL A 540 14.54 14.62 -6.93
C VAL A 540 14.05 15.82 -6.10
N ALA A 541 12.74 15.92 -5.90
CA ALA A 541 12.09 16.85 -5.00
C ALA A 541 11.51 16.10 -3.79
N CYS A 542 11.51 16.74 -2.61
CA CYS A 542 10.92 16.18 -1.38
C CYS A 542 11.38 14.73 -1.08
N GLU A 543 12.66 14.43 -1.33
CA GLU A 543 13.34 13.14 -1.15
C GLU A 543 12.89 11.98 -2.08
N ASN A 544 11.61 11.88 -2.46
CA ASN A 544 11.08 10.74 -3.22
C ASN A 544 10.23 11.11 -4.46
N GLN A 545 10.15 12.39 -4.85
CA GLN A 545 9.42 12.79 -6.06
C GLN A 545 10.39 13.05 -7.21
N TYR A 546 10.26 12.25 -8.27
CA TYR A 546 11.07 12.37 -9.48
C TYR A 546 10.36 13.26 -10.48
N VAL A 547 10.80 14.50 -10.59
CA VAL A 547 10.19 15.55 -11.42
C VAL A 547 11.04 15.84 -12.64
N CYS A 548 10.39 16.17 -13.75
CA CYS A 548 11.06 16.67 -14.94
C CYS A 548 11.07 18.21 -14.93
N CYS A 549 12.26 18.79 -15.08
CA CYS A 549 12.49 20.23 -15.14
C CYS A 549 12.82 20.73 -16.55
N ASP A 550 12.41 20.00 -17.59
CA ASP A 550 12.47 20.45 -18.98
C ASP A 550 11.26 21.36 -19.28
N PRO A 551 11.44 22.65 -19.60
CA PRO A 551 10.33 23.55 -19.88
C PRO A 551 9.52 23.16 -21.12
N THR A 552 10.09 22.39 -22.05
CA THR A 552 9.43 21.96 -23.29
C THR A 552 8.59 20.70 -23.13
N ILE A 553 8.59 20.06 -21.94
CA ILE A 553 7.84 18.82 -21.70
C ILE A 553 6.35 18.96 -22.03
N TRP A 554 5.76 20.12 -21.80
CA TRP A 554 4.34 20.42 -22.04
C TRP A 554 3.92 20.28 -23.50
N GLU A 555 4.87 20.37 -24.44
CA GLU A 555 4.60 20.10 -25.86
C GLU A 555 4.31 18.62 -26.11
N ARG A 556 4.92 17.73 -25.31
CA ARG A 556 4.90 16.27 -25.50
C ARG A 556 3.91 15.54 -24.59
N ILE A 557 3.41 16.22 -23.57
CA ILE A 557 2.39 15.71 -22.66
C ILE A 557 1.10 16.51 -22.76
N GLU A 558 -0.02 15.88 -22.45
CA GLU A 558 -1.31 16.53 -22.25
C GLU A 558 -1.64 16.52 -20.76
N ALA A 559 -1.79 17.72 -20.17
CA ALA A 559 -2.14 17.86 -18.76
C ALA A 559 -3.65 17.83 -18.59
N ARG A 560 -4.15 16.94 -17.73
CA ARG A 560 -5.58 16.91 -17.35
C ARG A 560 -5.75 16.99 -15.84
N VAL A 561 -6.71 17.78 -15.40
CA VAL A 561 -7.14 17.83 -14.01
C VAL A 561 -7.68 16.47 -13.60
N HIS A 562 -7.42 16.07 -12.37
CA HIS A 562 -7.94 14.83 -11.82
C HIS A 562 -8.74 15.12 -10.57
N SER A 563 -9.89 14.50 -10.38
CA SER A 563 -10.80 14.69 -9.23
C SER A 563 -10.19 14.44 -7.84
N ASN A 564 -8.94 13.95 -7.77
CA ASN A 564 -8.31 13.45 -6.53
C ASN A 564 -7.08 14.28 -6.14
N SER A 565 -7.06 15.55 -6.52
CA SER A 565 -6.04 16.53 -6.14
C SER A 565 -5.95 16.67 -4.61
N LYS A 566 -4.72 16.69 -4.08
CA LYS A 566 -4.45 16.69 -2.63
C LYS A 566 -3.24 17.57 -2.31
N ALA A 567 -3.33 18.33 -1.21
CA ALA A 567 -2.18 19.01 -0.62
C ALA A 567 -1.32 18.00 0.16
N ILE A 568 -0.01 18.05 -0.05
CA ILE A 568 0.99 17.20 0.62
C ILE A 568 2.13 18.09 1.10
N SER A 569 2.18 18.38 2.41
CA SER A 569 3.20 19.24 3.07
C SER A 569 3.57 20.54 2.33
N ILE A 570 4.48 20.46 1.35
CA ILE A 570 5.03 21.57 0.54
C ILE A 570 4.66 21.51 -0.96
N ALA A 571 3.99 20.45 -1.41
CA ALA A 571 3.56 20.23 -2.79
C ALA A 571 2.04 20.00 -2.88
N THR A 572 1.41 20.48 -3.95
CA THR A 572 -0.02 20.21 -4.23
C THR A 572 -0.16 19.36 -5.48
N LEU A 573 -0.79 18.20 -5.38
CA LEU A 573 -1.10 17.35 -6.54
C LEU A 573 -2.32 17.92 -7.25
N VAL A 574 -2.24 18.17 -8.56
CA VAL A 574 -3.27 18.92 -9.32
C VAL A 574 -3.78 18.21 -10.57
N GLY A 575 -3.10 17.17 -11.04
CA GLY A 575 -3.50 16.51 -12.29
C GLY A 575 -2.62 15.34 -12.70
N LYS A 576 -2.87 14.84 -13.91
CA LYS A 576 -2.09 13.75 -14.54
C LYS A 576 -1.59 14.18 -15.93
N PRO A 577 -0.31 13.91 -16.26
CA PRO A 577 0.25 14.07 -17.59
C PRO A 577 0.03 12.81 -18.43
N TYR A 578 -0.53 12.98 -19.62
CA TYR A 578 -0.79 11.92 -20.60
C TYR A 578 0.18 12.04 -21.78
N CYS A 579 0.68 10.93 -22.29
CA CYS A 579 1.54 10.92 -23.47
C CYS A 579 0.74 11.30 -24.72
N LYS A 580 1.17 12.33 -25.46
CA LYS A 580 0.56 12.68 -26.75
C LYS A 580 0.86 11.66 -27.85
N GLY A 581 1.88 10.82 -27.66
CA GLY A 581 2.31 9.82 -28.63
C GLY A 581 3.28 10.38 -29.67
N THR A 582 3.41 9.69 -30.79
CA THR A 582 4.26 10.09 -31.92
C THR A 582 3.41 10.70 -33.03
N LYS A 583 4.03 11.28 -34.06
CA LYS A 583 3.32 11.76 -35.26
C LYS A 583 2.47 10.67 -35.94
N SER A 584 2.75 9.39 -35.68
CA SER A 584 2.09 8.23 -36.29
C SER A 584 1.13 7.47 -35.35
N CYS A 585 1.05 7.82 -34.05
CA CYS A 585 0.26 7.11 -33.04
C CYS A 585 -0.14 8.02 -31.87
N GLY A 586 -1.44 8.11 -31.58
CA GLY A 586 -1.93 8.71 -30.33
C GLY A 586 -1.87 7.69 -29.19
N CYS A 587 -1.15 8.00 -28.11
CA CYS A 587 -0.84 7.02 -27.06
C CYS A 587 -1.79 7.12 -25.85
N ASN A 588 -1.98 8.33 -25.32
CA ASN A 588 -2.81 8.62 -24.14
C ASN A 588 -2.43 7.82 -22.87
N GLU A 589 -1.19 7.32 -22.77
CA GLU A 589 -0.67 6.63 -21.58
C GLU A 589 -0.40 7.64 -20.45
N VAL A 590 -0.76 7.30 -19.21
CA VAL A 590 -0.49 8.14 -18.04
C VAL A 590 0.99 8.04 -17.65
N ILE A 591 1.71 9.15 -17.72
CA ILE A 591 3.16 9.18 -17.45
C ILE A 591 3.46 9.36 -15.95
N GLY A 592 2.55 10.01 -15.20
CA GLY A 592 2.75 10.24 -13.78
C GLY A 592 1.67 11.14 -13.17
N THR A 593 2.10 12.19 -12.48
CA THR A 593 1.24 13.20 -11.86
C THR A 593 1.82 14.61 -12.04
N ILE A 594 1.00 15.64 -11.89
CA ILE A 594 1.44 17.04 -11.91
C ILE A 594 1.39 17.58 -10.48
N VAL A 595 2.52 18.10 -10.01
CA VAL A 595 2.65 18.71 -8.68
C VAL A 595 2.95 20.19 -8.80
N ARG A 596 2.37 21.00 -7.91
CA ARG A 596 2.73 22.39 -7.71
C ARG A 596 3.65 22.50 -6.51
N LEU A 597 4.88 22.95 -6.73
CA LEU A 597 5.92 23.08 -5.71
C LEU A 597 6.50 24.49 -5.80
N TYR A 598 6.46 25.24 -4.69
CA TYR A 598 6.89 26.65 -4.63
C TYR A 598 6.34 27.52 -5.76
N GLY A 599 5.09 27.28 -6.16
CA GLY A 599 4.40 28.01 -7.25
C GLY A 599 4.68 27.49 -8.67
N ALA A 600 5.68 26.64 -8.88
CA ALA A 600 5.96 26.04 -10.18
C ALA A 600 5.18 24.74 -10.39
N PHE A 601 4.65 24.53 -11.59
CA PHE A 601 4.05 23.25 -11.99
C PHE A 601 5.13 22.32 -12.54
N LEU A 602 5.24 21.12 -11.96
CA LEU A 602 6.25 20.12 -12.27
C LEU A 602 5.58 18.78 -12.60
N PRO A 603 5.80 18.20 -13.79
CA PRO A 603 5.40 16.83 -14.07
C PRO A 603 6.31 15.84 -13.34
N THR A 604 5.74 15.03 -12.46
CA THR A 604 6.42 13.83 -11.95
C THR A 604 6.39 12.75 -13.03
N ILE A 605 7.48 12.00 -13.18
CA ILE A 605 7.56 10.88 -14.13
C ILE A 605 7.59 9.57 -13.36
N SER A 606 6.71 8.64 -13.72
CA SER A 606 6.68 7.28 -13.14
C SER A 606 7.71 6.40 -13.85
N ALA A 607 8.60 5.75 -13.09
CA ALA A 607 9.53 4.75 -13.63
C ALA A 607 8.79 3.62 -14.39
N ARG A 608 7.52 3.35 -14.05
CA ARG A 608 6.70 2.32 -14.72
C ARG A 608 6.10 2.76 -16.04
N ALA A 609 6.13 4.06 -16.36
CA ALA A 609 5.53 4.62 -17.57
C ALA A 609 6.59 4.94 -18.63
N ILE A 610 7.87 4.71 -18.34
CA ILE A 610 8.99 5.06 -19.20
C ILE A 610 9.90 3.87 -19.51
N VAL A 611 10.70 4.04 -20.56
CA VAL A 611 11.81 3.20 -20.96
C VAL A 611 13.03 4.11 -21.10
N VAL A 612 14.20 3.67 -20.62
CA VAL A 612 15.45 4.43 -20.69
C VAL A 612 16.19 4.04 -21.96
N ASP A 613 16.23 4.93 -22.95
CA ASP A 613 16.89 4.73 -24.24
C ASP A 613 18.40 4.98 -24.15
N ASP A 614 19.16 3.92 -24.38
CA ASP A 614 20.62 3.85 -24.30
C ASP A 614 21.18 3.69 -25.72
N LYS A 615 21.60 4.81 -26.32
CA LYS A 615 22.06 4.85 -27.71
C LYS A 615 23.37 4.08 -27.94
N ASP A 616 24.10 3.76 -26.89
CA ASP A 616 25.41 3.10 -26.94
C ASP A 616 25.31 1.56 -26.80
N GLU A 617 24.24 1.03 -26.18
CA GLU A 617 23.99 -0.41 -26.09
C GLU A 617 23.05 -0.88 -27.22
N ARG A 618 23.63 -1.41 -28.33
CA ARG A 618 22.86 -2.18 -29.33
C ARG A 618 22.42 -3.55 -28.76
N GLY A 619 21.51 -3.55 -27.79
CA GLY A 619 20.83 -4.77 -27.34
C GLY A 619 20.37 -4.78 -25.87
N ARG A 620 19.12 -5.23 -25.69
CA ARG A 620 18.42 -5.55 -24.42
C ARG A 620 18.35 -4.42 -23.40
N MET A 621 17.32 -3.59 -23.56
CA MET A 621 16.85 -2.68 -22.53
C MET A 621 16.36 -3.52 -21.34
N LYS A 622 16.73 -3.19 -20.10
CA LYS A 622 16.06 -3.74 -18.91
C LYS A 622 15.13 -2.66 -18.38
N ASP A 623 13.82 -2.89 -18.50
CA ASP A 623 12.84 -1.99 -17.90
C ASP A 623 12.87 -2.15 -16.38
N GLU A 624 13.47 -1.17 -15.74
CA GLU A 624 13.47 -1.08 -14.30
C GLU A 624 12.26 -0.27 -13.82
N LYS A 625 11.50 -0.83 -12.88
CA LYS A 625 10.21 -0.25 -12.43
C LYS A 625 10.35 0.68 -11.23
N LYS A 626 11.58 0.90 -10.78
CA LYS A 626 11.93 1.63 -9.57
C LYS A 626 13.02 2.64 -9.88
N TRP A 627 12.73 3.91 -9.59
CA TRP A 627 13.71 4.97 -9.75
C TRP A 627 14.97 4.75 -8.91
N GLU A 628 14.86 4.09 -7.75
CA GLU A 628 16.03 3.78 -6.92
C GLU A 628 17.01 2.85 -7.64
N THR A 629 16.51 1.96 -8.50
CA THR A 629 17.36 1.08 -9.29
C THR A 629 17.84 1.78 -10.56
N ILE A 630 16.98 2.51 -11.29
CA ILE A 630 17.41 3.32 -12.45
C ILE A 630 18.52 4.30 -12.05
N SER A 631 18.30 5.03 -10.95
CA SER A 631 19.26 6.01 -10.45
C SER A 631 20.55 5.37 -9.94
N ARG A 632 20.49 4.11 -9.51
CA ARG A 632 21.65 3.35 -9.05
C ARG A 632 22.43 2.78 -10.23
N GLU A 633 21.77 2.36 -11.30
CA GLU A 633 22.38 1.54 -12.35
C GLU A 633 22.70 2.29 -13.64
N LYS A 634 21.92 3.30 -14.02
CA LYS A 634 22.02 3.96 -15.34
C LYS A 634 22.54 5.40 -15.26
N PHE A 635 21.96 6.26 -14.44
CA PHE A 635 22.38 7.67 -14.28
C PHE A 635 22.05 8.22 -12.90
N PHE A 636 22.76 9.24 -12.43
CA PHE A 636 22.44 9.90 -11.17
C PHE A 636 21.37 11.00 -11.37
N ILE A 637 20.39 11.07 -10.46
CA ILE A 637 19.37 12.12 -10.46
C ILE A 637 19.69 13.12 -9.36
N GLU A 638 19.87 14.39 -9.73
CA GLU A 638 20.24 15.44 -8.79
C GLU A 638 19.04 15.98 -8.00
N PRO A 639 19.25 16.51 -6.78
CA PRO A 639 18.22 17.26 -6.08
C PRO A 639 17.77 18.48 -6.89
N ILE A 640 16.48 18.82 -6.82
CA ILE A 640 15.95 20.02 -7.46
C ILE A 640 16.63 21.29 -6.91
N THR A 641 16.98 22.22 -7.81
CA THR A 641 17.63 23.49 -7.48
C THR A 641 16.66 24.67 -7.63
N GLU A 642 17.02 25.83 -7.05
CA GLU A 642 16.27 27.08 -7.24
C GLU A 642 16.22 27.52 -8.71
N ARG A 643 17.29 27.23 -9.48
CA ARG A 643 17.33 27.50 -10.93
C ARG A 643 16.28 26.67 -11.67
N ASP A 644 16.17 25.38 -11.36
CA ASP A 644 15.19 24.49 -11.98
C ASP A 644 13.75 25.00 -11.72
N LEU A 645 13.47 25.44 -10.49
CA LEU A 645 12.18 26.01 -10.10
C LEU A 645 11.87 27.30 -10.88
N LYS A 646 12.84 28.21 -11.01
CA LYS A 646 12.67 29.46 -11.78
C LYS A 646 12.33 29.19 -13.25
N VAL A 647 12.98 28.22 -13.87
CA VAL A 647 12.70 27.83 -15.27
C VAL A 647 11.28 27.27 -15.40
N MET A 648 10.87 26.41 -14.47
CA MET A 648 9.57 25.75 -14.53
C MET A 648 8.40 26.64 -14.12
N LEU A 649 8.64 27.71 -13.35
CA LEU A 649 7.62 28.64 -12.87
C LEU A 649 6.76 29.21 -14.00
N THR A 650 7.40 29.61 -15.12
CA THR A 650 6.72 30.19 -16.28
C THR A 650 6.52 29.20 -17.43
N ALA A 651 7.08 27.99 -17.36
CA ALA A 651 7.08 27.03 -18.48
C ALA A 651 5.67 26.67 -18.95
N LEU A 652 4.78 26.29 -18.03
CA LEU A 652 3.40 25.95 -18.38
C LEU A 652 2.62 27.17 -18.88
N LEU A 653 2.82 28.33 -18.24
CA LEU A 653 2.14 29.57 -18.61
C LEU A 653 2.51 30.02 -20.03
N ASN A 654 3.79 29.89 -20.39
CA ASN A 654 4.31 30.23 -21.71
C ASN A 654 3.81 29.24 -22.78
N TYR A 655 3.64 27.97 -22.41
CA TYR A 655 3.08 26.96 -23.30
C TYR A 655 1.57 27.13 -23.53
N SER A 656 0.79 27.27 -22.45
CA SER A 656 -0.67 27.44 -22.51
C SER A 656 -1.19 28.16 -21.27
N LYS A 657 -1.67 29.39 -21.49
CA LYS A 657 -2.36 30.18 -20.45
C LYS A 657 -3.62 29.49 -19.94
N GLU A 658 -4.37 28.87 -20.84
CA GLU A 658 -5.59 28.14 -20.50
C GLU A 658 -5.31 26.98 -19.54
N MET A 659 -4.33 26.12 -19.86
CA MET A 659 -3.95 25.01 -18.98
C MET A 659 -3.41 25.50 -17.64
N HIS A 660 -2.62 26.58 -17.64
CA HIS A 660 -2.12 27.18 -16.41
C HIS A 660 -3.27 27.64 -15.50
N CYS A 661 -4.25 28.38 -16.05
CA CYS A 661 -5.42 28.84 -15.29
C CYS A 661 -6.25 27.67 -14.75
N VAL A 662 -6.43 26.61 -15.55
CA VAL A 662 -7.17 25.41 -15.13
C VAL A 662 -6.49 24.71 -13.95
N LEU A 663 -5.15 24.55 -13.99
CA LEU A 663 -4.42 23.94 -12.88
C LEU A 663 -4.35 24.84 -11.65
N GLU A 664 -4.22 26.16 -11.80
CA GLU A 664 -4.29 27.10 -10.67
C GLU A 664 -5.68 27.11 -10.01
N ALA A 665 -6.76 27.05 -10.79
CA ALA A 665 -8.11 26.92 -10.24
C ALA A 665 -8.26 25.63 -9.41
N GLU A 666 -7.70 24.51 -9.88
CA GLU A 666 -7.71 23.26 -9.12
C GLU A 666 -6.89 23.37 -7.81
N VAL A 667 -5.75 24.07 -7.82
CA VAL A 667 -4.97 24.34 -6.59
C VAL A 667 -5.81 25.08 -5.57
N GLN A 668 -6.54 26.11 -6.02
CA GLN A 668 -7.43 26.88 -5.15
C GLN A 668 -8.57 26.01 -4.61
N MET A 669 -9.20 25.19 -5.46
CA MET A 669 -10.24 24.26 -5.02
C MET A 669 -9.72 23.23 -4.00
N VAL A 670 -8.49 22.73 -4.17
CA VAL A 670 -7.86 21.82 -3.19
C VAL A 670 -7.64 22.52 -1.86
N ALA A 671 -7.17 23.77 -1.89
CA ALA A 671 -6.97 24.56 -0.69
C ALA A 671 -8.29 24.86 0.05
N GLU A 672 -9.36 25.11 -0.70
CA GLU A 672 -10.71 25.33 -0.17
C GLU A 672 -11.32 24.05 0.41
N ARG A 673 -11.20 22.90 -0.28
CA ARG A 673 -11.62 21.59 0.26
C ARG A 673 -10.88 21.27 1.55
N ALA A 674 -9.56 21.45 1.56
CA ALA A 674 -8.76 21.27 2.77
C ALA A 674 -9.20 22.21 3.92
N LEU A 675 -9.57 23.46 3.61
CA LEU A 675 -10.12 24.40 4.60
C LEU A 675 -11.49 23.95 5.12
N ALA A 676 -12.37 23.45 4.25
CA ALA A 676 -13.70 22.96 4.62
C ALA A 676 -13.61 21.70 5.49
N ASP A 677 -12.71 20.78 5.16
CA ASP A 677 -12.44 19.58 5.94
C ASP A 677 -11.87 19.94 7.31
N ALA A 678 -10.87 20.84 7.38
CA ALA A 678 -10.34 21.33 8.64
C ALA A 678 -11.41 22.04 9.50
N LYS A 679 -12.30 22.83 8.90
CA LYS A 679 -13.44 23.47 9.62
C LYS A 679 -14.43 22.43 10.15
N ARG A 680 -14.69 21.36 9.40
CA ARG A 680 -15.55 20.24 9.83
C ARG A 680 -14.91 19.46 10.97
N GLU A 681 -13.62 19.18 10.89
CA GLU A 681 -12.85 18.54 11.95
C GLU A 681 -12.86 19.39 13.23
N ARG A 682 -12.62 20.71 13.12
CA ARG A 682 -12.64 21.64 14.26
C ARG A 682 -14.04 21.77 14.89
N LYS A 683 -15.11 21.88 14.07
CA LYS A 683 -16.50 21.90 14.58
C LYS A 683 -16.89 20.60 15.26
N ARG A 684 -16.39 19.45 14.79
CA ARG A 684 -16.61 18.16 15.44
C ARG A 684 -15.87 18.12 16.78
N ALA A 685 -14.60 18.49 16.83
CA ALA A 685 -13.84 18.57 18.09
C ALA A 685 -14.51 19.46 19.16
N ILE A 686 -15.13 20.58 18.75
CA ILE A 686 -15.87 21.49 19.65
C ILE A 686 -17.19 20.88 20.13
N LYS A 687 -17.88 20.07 19.32
CA LYS A 687 -19.15 19.45 19.70
C LYS A 687 -18.97 18.40 20.81
N TYR A 688 -17.82 17.73 20.83
CA TYR A 688 -17.49 16.72 21.85
C TYR A 688 -16.83 17.30 23.12
N THR A 689 -16.66 18.62 23.21
CA THR A 689 -16.20 19.28 24.45
C THR A 689 -17.35 19.84 25.29
N ILE A 690 -18.58 19.80 24.79
CA ILE A 690 -19.76 20.39 25.45
C ILE A 690 -20.70 19.31 26.05
N ASP A 691 -20.58 18.04 25.62
CA ASP A 691 -21.43 16.93 26.09
C ASP A 691 -20.71 15.93 27.04
N ASP A 692 -19.53 16.28 27.60
CA ASP A 692 -18.78 15.45 28.58
C ASP A 692 -18.46 16.20 29.89
#